data_AF-A0A814HRZ7-F1
#
_entry.id   AF-A0A814HRZ7-F1
#
_cell.length_a   1.000
_cell.length_b   1.000
_cell.length_c   1.000
_cell.angle_alpha   90.00
_cell.angle_beta   90.00
_cell.angle_gamma   90.00
#
_symmetry.space_group_name_H-M   'P 1'
#
loop_
_entity.id
_entity.type
_entity.pdbx_description
1 polymer ?
#
loop_
_entity_poly.entity_id
_entity_poly.type
_entity_poly.pdbx_seq_one_letter_code
_entity_poly.pdbx_strand_id
1 'polypeptide(L)'
;MSEKVSVGQAETCDVEDGYSKLSTELNNTQRVHTMFRDIFCRSSRNKVSHINKEMTTLSTVLIESVQPPIIRPNAINDVHVASDNSYSIVRIAETGNVQEFESLVQNDPSKLTHFSSAGLCAAHSAAAHNQVAILLVIVQYDGDLNIEDRNGWTPLHYAVRHNALNAIEFLLDNGADDSRLNQQQDAPIHLAVIHNQSEALKLLLSRHPQNVNLPGERKKTPLHYAAINDNIEAARILTDNHARLCLRNDVGTYPIHEAALNSSNRVFHHLCEIAKVNSYGIVNLLNYCDAENHRPLHSSVLGGNIEAVQICLEKGSKIDDQQDDFSTPVHLAASQGSIELLDLMFSWQSHLKRRVVSMTDVQGMTPLHKASMGDHVDVIQYLLDAGSDIDARDVSKRTPLILAALNSSVHAVCFLLSKNASLFYRDDSDRNLLHVTIMQNLPIDTIGTALFKRDNYRILFDQRDTDGFYPIHYASRDGLVNVLTVLIKQGAEINKKTNQRQSSLHLAAQYGRYNTCRQLLDTSGFKRILNEPDQHGQTPLHLCCQNGHTRVVQLLLHKGAQFTKSFDGDTPLHEAASHGHVSTMHTILQAHTHLINSVNRLGMTPLHCAAAAGHVECVDLLLSKAAEFVTNADGETFFDLAIMKRHKDVCLAIIGHKRWNEALDLTSVKYRTPLLGLIEHLPECVPVIFDRCITRTCDNQKDKDFHLIYDFHYINWTDVTEVDGKFRRCPMLPLNMMVKFGRTNHLSHPLCETLLRQKWLTYGFPIYMLNLCFYLLFLISLSYFVITFPACNHHDSTLTLTLTKTPLHTCPNQHFVSFRQSATLPHMFCIWYIILYCFLNFVLETVQFAQEGWEYFSDMENYIQWSLYISVCVFAFPFLFDQSWHYQWVAGSIGILNAYLGLLFLLGRFDIYGIYVIMFLEIFKTLLHVLSLFSVLIVGFALTFCVIRPFNEQLNPSNPQHLFIIILKSVTMMLGEIGFDPSYSENVNEQHFSLTNLLMLLLFAIIMPILLMNLLVGLAIGDLMQIQQNAHLKRLAMQVQLHTNLERKLPSKLVQRWIKDKFVIYINRGFCNRITSIIKRWIAQPIDTKDVLDANRDSSSENELFVELYKQKTRQKDMQRQLDKITTLLRLIVQKMEINTEIELDDRSKCDQPKECMNIQKLRQAINVKNRFSRLRSFADTHN
;
A
#
# COMPACT_ATOMS: atom_id res chain seq x y z
N MET A 1 -29.41 53.77 23.78
CA MET A 1 -28.20 54.04 24.59
C MET A 1 -27.39 52.75 24.58
N SER A 2 -26.23 52.64 23.93
CA SER A 2 -24.95 53.35 24.16
C SER A 2 -24.27 52.90 25.46
N GLU A 3 -23.01 52.46 25.50
CA GLU A 3 -22.03 52.23 24.42
C GLU A 3 -20.89 51.28 24.88
N LYS A 4 -19.89 51.05 23.99
CA LYS A 4 -18.46 50.68 24.20
C LYS A 4 -17.93 50.78 25.67
N VAL A 5 -16.96 50.02 26.20
CA VAL A 5 -15.87 49.11 25.68
C VAL A 5 -15.32 48.28 26.90
N SER A 6 -14.41 47.28 26.89
CA SER A 6 -13.57 46.54 25.92
C SER A 6 -13.08 45.19 26.49
N VAL A 7 -12.68 44.25 25.61
CA VAL A 7 -11.61 43.20 25.76
C VAL A 7 -11.36 42.54 27.14
N GLY A 8 -11.71 41.25 27.24
CA GLY A 8 -10.74 40.17 27.51
C GLY A 8 -10.43 39.76 28.96
N GLN A 9 -11.03 38.64 29.40
CA GLN A 9 -10.47 37.76 30.45
C GLN A 9 -11.02 36.33 30.30
N ALA A 10 -10.17 35.31 30.48
CA ALA A 10 -10.55 33.90 30.36
C ALA A 10 -9.57 32.99 31.15
N GLU A 11 -9.74 32.95 32.47
CA GLU A 11 -9.07 32.05 33.42
C GLU A 11 -10.19 31.35 34.22
N THR A 12 -10.49 30.07 33.98
CA THR A 12 -9.89 28.87 34.62
C THR A 12 -10.15 28.77 36.12
N CYS A 13 -11.29 28.14 36.49
CA CYS A 13 -11.50 27.47 37.77
C CYS A 13 -12.24 26.13 37.54
N ASP A 14 -11.51 25.04 37.75
CA ASP A 14 -11.83 23.88 38.59
C ASP A 14 -13.24 23.26 38.54
N VAL A 15 -13.30 22.02 38.02
CA VAL A 15 -14.27 20.99 38.45
C VAL A 15 -13.51 19.68 38.66
N GLU A 16 -12.90 19.52 39.84
CA GLU A 16 -12.37 18.22 40.29
C GLU A 16 -13.49 17.33 40.83
N ASP A 17 -14.22 16.63 39.94
CA ASP A 17 -14.77 15.31 40.27
C ASP A 17 -15.24 14.56 39.01
N GLY A 18 -14.49 13.52 38.58
CA GLY A 18 -14.90 12.72 37.41
C GLY A 18 -13.87 11.73 36.84
N TYR A 19 -12.56 11.99 36.98
CA TYR A 19 -11.52 11.21 36.28
C TYR A 19 -11.17 9.84 36.92
N SER A 20 -11.66 9.54 38.12
CA SER A 20 -11.37 8.30 38.86
C SER A 20 -12.13 7.05 38.35
N LYS A 21 -13.23 7.22 37.61
CA LYS A 21 -14.02 6.11 37.03
C LYS A 21 -13.69 5.79 35.57
N LEU A 22 -13.31 6.77 34.76
CA LEU A 22 -12.92 6.56 33.36
C LEU A 22 -11.55 5.90 33.21
N SER A 23 -10.61 6.16 34.13
CA SER A 23 -9.26 5.59 34.10
C SER A 23 -9.21 4.08 34.41
N THR A 24 -10.17 3.54 35.16
CA THR A 24 -10.30 2.10 35.41
C THR A 24 -10.95 1.36 34.24
N GLU A 25 -11.91 1.99 33.53
CA GLU A 25 -12.48 1.43 32.30
C GLU A 25 -11.51 1.47 31.10
N LEU A 26 -10.70 2.53 30.95
CA LEU A 26 -9.65 2.58 29.92
C LEU A 26 -8.57 1.51 30.14
N ASN A 27 -8.14 1.26 31.38
CA ASN A 27 -7.15 0.21 31.66
C ASN A 27 -7.69 -1.20 31.39
N ASN A 28 -8.97 -1.45 31.67
CA ASN A 28 -9.62 -2.72 31.35
C ASN A 28 -9.80 -2.91 29.83
N THR A 29 -10.26 -1.87 29.11
CA THR A 29 -10.41 -1.96 27.65
C THR A 29 -9.05 -2.08 26.94
N GLN A 30 -7.99 -1.41 27.40
CA GLN A 30 -6.63 -1.64 26.86
C GLN A 30 -6.11 -3.05 27.13
N ARG A 31 -6.36 -3.65 28.31
CA ARG A 31 -6.02 -5.06 28.60
C ARG A 31 -6.78 -6.05 27.71
N VAL A 32 -8.05 -5.81 27.44
CA VAL A 32 -8.82 -6.61 26.48
C VAL A 32 -8.25 -6.44 25.06
N HIS A 33 -7.92 -5.21 24.66
CA HIS A 33 -7.41 -4.95 23.31
C HIS A 33 -6.01 -5.50 23.06
N THR A 34 -5.14 -5.60 24.08
CA THR A 34 -3.84 -6.30 23.98
C THR A 34 -4.01 -7.82 23.99
N MET A 35 -4.88 -8.39 24.83
CA MET A 35 -5.22 -9.82 24.77
C MET A 35 -5.74 -10.22 23.37
N PHE A 36 -6.70 -9.48 22.81
CA PHE A 36 -7.21 -9.75 21.46
C PHE A 36 -6.11 -9.63 20.40
N ARG A 37 -5.19 -8.66 20.52
CA ARG A 37 -4.08 -8.49 19.57
C ARG A 37 -3.09 -9.65 19.64
N ASP A 38 -2.75 -10.15 20.83
CA ASP A 38 -1.87 -11.32 20.98
C ASP A 38 -2.53 -12.63 20.55
N ILE A 39 -3.83 -12.79 20.80
CA ILE A 39 -4.62 -13.94 20.30
C ILE A 39 -4.66 -13.94 18.76
N PHE A 40 -4.89 -12.79 18.12
CA PHE A 40 -4.90 -12.70 16.65
C PHE A 40 -3.50 -12.86 16.04
N CYS A 41 -2.45 -12.35 16.70
CA CYS A 41 -1.06 -12.56 16.29
C CYS A 41 -0.62 -14.03 16.43
N ARG A 42 -1.05 -14.74 17.48
CA ARG A 42 -0.82 -16.19 17.63
C ARG A 42 -1.60 -17.00 16.59
N SER A 43 -2.88 -16.69 16.36
CA SER A 43 -3.70 -17.38 15.36
C SER A 43 -3.17 -17.21 13.93
N SER A 44 -2.71 -16.01 13.56
CA SER A 44 -2.17 -15.74 12.23
C SER A 44 -0.78 -16.35 12.00
N ARG A 45 0.15 -16.23 12.96
CA ARG A 45 1.47 -16.88 12.84
C ARG A 45 1.39 -18.41 12.75
N ASN A 46 0.51 -19.05 13.53
CA ASN A 46 0.33 -20.49 13.49
C ASN A 46 -0.36 -20.98 12.20
N LYS A 47 -1.16 -20.14 11.53
CA LYS A 47 -1.79 -20.49 10.24
C LYS A 47 -0.83 -20.34 9.07
N VAL A 48 0.01 -19.31 9.04
CA VAL A 48 1.04 -19.15 7.99
C VAL A 48 2.12 -20.22 8.09
N SER A 49 2.50 -20.65 9.31
CA SER A 49 3.45 -21.77 9.48
C SER A 49 2.85 -23.13 9.08
N HIS A 50 1.54 -23.36 9.31
CA HIS A 50 0.85 -24.55 8.80
C HIS A 50 0.80 -24.58 7.28
N ILE A 51 0.32 -23.51 6.64
CA ILE A 51 0.16 -23.44 5.17
C ILE A 51 1.51 -23.62 4.45
N ASN A 52 2.59 -23.01 4.97
CA ASN A 52 3.92 -23.22 4.40
C ASN A 52 4.46 -24.65 4.64
N LYS A 53 4.17 -25.28 5.80
CA LYS A 53 4.54 -26.68 6.03
C LYS A 53 3.76 -27.65 5.13
N GLU A 54 2.47 -27.42 4.93
CA GLU A 54 1.61 -28.24 4.07
C GLU A 54 2.00 -28.13 2.59
N MET A 55 2.48 -26.98 2.12
CA MET A 55 3.13 -26.89 0.80
C MET A 55 4.43 -27.69 0.72
N THR A 56 5.28 -27.67 1.76
CA THR A 56 6.54 -28.46 1.75
C THR A 56 6.32 -29.97 1.84
N THR A 57 5.24 -30.45 2.50
CA THR A 57 4.92 -31.88 2.53
C THR A 57 4.20 -32.35 1.25
N LEU A 58 3.46 -31.48 0.57
CA LEU A 58 2.98 -31.78 -0.79
C LEU A 58 4.13 -32.00 -1.79
N SER A 59 5.25 -31.28 -1.65
CA SER A 59 6.44 -31.51 -2.49
C SER A 59 7.21 -32.80 -2.19
N THR A 60 7.04 -33.43 -1.01
CA THR A 60 7.71 -34.70 -0.69
C THR A 60 6.87 -35.92 -1.06
N VAL A 61 5.54 -35.84 -0.96
CA VAL A 61 4.64 -36.98 -1.29
C VAL A 61 4.61 -37.30 -2.79
N LEU A 62 4.86 -36.33 -3.67
CA LEU A 62 4.89 -36.55 -5.13
C LEU A 62 6.12 -37.32 -5.65
N ILE A 63 7.05 -37.72 -4.79
CA ILE A 63 8.28 -38.44 -5.18
C ILE A 63 8.16 -39.96 -4.94
N GLU A 64 7.28 -40.43 -4.05
CA GLU A 64 7.07 -41.87 -3.79
C GLU A 64 6.15 -42.54 -4.83
N SER A 65 6.57 -42.55 -6.10
CA SER A 65 5.90 -43.30 -7.18
C SER A 65 6.87 -44.04 -8.12
N VAL A 66 8.04 -44.45 -7.61
CA VAL A 66 9.01 -45.28 -8.35
C VAL A 66 9.52 -46.45 -7.48
N GLN A 67 9.04 -47.66 -7.76
CA GLN A 67 9.86 -48.87 -7.63
C GLN A 67 10.66 -49.00 -8.94
N PRO A 68 11.96 -49.37 -8.93
CA PRO A 68 12.39 -50.76 -8.66
C PRO A 68 13.81 -50.86 -8.02
N PRO A 69 14.48 -52.04 -7.98
CA PRO A 69 14.00 -53.43 -8.03
C PRO A 69 14.39 -54.25 -6.78
N ILE A 70 13.83 -55.47 -6.67
CA ILE A 70 14.41 -56.54 -5.85
C ILE A 70 15.67 -57.09 -6.56
N ILE A 71 16.81 -57.13 -5.87
CA ILE A 71 18.03 -57.76 -6.39
C ILE A 71 18.46 -58.91 -5.47
N ARG A 72 18.57 -60.12 -6.04
CA ARG A 72 19.19 -61.29 -5.41
C ARG A 72 20.71 -61.24 -5.59
N PRO A 73 21.52 -61.83 -4.68
CA PRO A 73 22.97 -61.81 -4.81
C PRO A 73 23.46 -62.57 -6.04
N ASN A 74 24.38 -61.97 -6.81
CA ASN A 74 25.18 -62.66 -7.81
C ASN A 74 26.49 -61.91 -8.12
N ALA A 75 27.59 -62.58 -7.78
CA ALA A 75 28.86 -62.67 -8.51
C ALA A 75 29.46 -61.47 -9.31
N ILE A 76 30.63 -61.01 -8.82
CA ILE A 76 31.93 -60.97 -9.55
C ILE A 76 32.29 -59.75 -10.45
N ASN A 77 33.58 -59.38 -10.38
CA ASN A 77 34.41 -58.47 -11.23
C ASN A 77 34.36 -56.92 -11.06
N ASP A 78 35.29 -56.43 -10.22
CA ASP A 78 36.46 -55.60 -10.56
C ASP A 78 36.44 -54.07 -10.88
N VAL A 79 37.59 -53.48 -10.49
CA VAL A 79 38.23 -52.18 -10.85
C VAL A 79 37.87 -50.90 -10.05
N HIS A 80 38.76 -50.60 -9.10
CA HIS A 80 39.19 -49.30 -8.56
C HIS A 80 38.25 -48.07 -8.53
N VAL A 81 37.83 -47.71 -7.31
CA VAL A 81 38.03 -46.35 -6.76
C VAL A 81 38.60 -46.49 -5.35
N ALA A 82 39.60 -45.69 -4.98
CA ALA A 82 40.23 -45.74 -3.66
C ALA A 82 40.45 -44.33 -3.08
N SER A 83 39.46 -43.82 -2.32
CA SER A 83 39.62 -42.67 -1.41
C SER A 83 38.36 -42.40 -0.57
N ASP A 84 37.95 -43.32 0.31
CA ASP A 84 36.90 -43.03 1.31
C ASP A 84 37.11 -43.85 2.59
N ASN A 85 38.15 -43.48 3.36
CA ASN A 85 38.66 -44.28 4.48
C ASN A 85 37.65 -44.43 5.65
N SER A 86 36.68 -43.52 5.76
CA SER A 86 35.58 -43.58 6.73
C SER A 86 34.61 -44.74 6.44
N TYR A 87 34.38 -45.07 5.17
CA TYR A 87 33.56 -46.21 4.78
C TYR A 87 34.20 -47.54 5.18
N SER A 88 35.55 -47.60 5.19
CA SER A 88 36.30 -48.81 5.57
C SER A 88 36.06 -49.19 7.04
N ILE A 89 36.29 -48.27 7.99
CA ILE A 89 36.14 -48.57 9.42
C ILE A 89 34.67 -48.89 9.79
N VAL A 90 33.70 -48.22 9.17
CA VAL A 90 32.28 -48.53 9.34
C VAL A 90 31.95 -49.93 8.85
N ARG A 91 32.40 -50.32 7.65
CA ARG A 91 32.18 -51.66 7.09
C ARG A 91 32.86 -52.77 7.91
N ILE A 92 34.03 -52.49 8.49
CA ILE A 92 34.72 -53.43 9.39
C ILE A 92 33.96 -53.57 10.73
N ALA A 93 33.33 -52.50 11.21
CA ALA A 93 32.43 -52.54 12.36
C ALA A 93 31.15 -53.37 12.11
N GLU A 94 30.67 -53.42 10.86
CA GLU A 94 29.56 -54.32 10.46
C GLU A 94 30.00 -55.79 10.40
N THR A 95 31.14 -56.09 9.79
CA THR A 95 31.59 -57.47 9.55
C THR A 95 32.10 -58.21 10.79
N GLY A 96 32.45 -57.49 11.86
CA GLY A 96 32.90 -58.08 13.13
C GLY A 96 34.41 -58.42 13.18
N ASN A 97 35.21 -57.91 12.24
CA ASN A 97 36.65 -58.24 12.21
C ASN A 97 37.47 -57.42 13.23
N VAL A 98 37.45 -57.88 14.49
CA VAL A 98 38.10 -57.23 15.64
C VAL A 98 39.58 -56.92 15.39
N GLN A 99 40.35 -57.86 14.83
CA GLN A 99 41.80 -57.69 14.63
C GLN A 99 42.13 -56.56 13.65
N GLU A 100 41.38 -56.46 12.56
CA GLU A 100 41.53 -55.40 11.57
C GLU A 100 41.04 -54.05 12.13
N PHE A 101 39.91 -54.05 12.84
CA PHE A 101 39.37 -52.87 13.53
C PHE A 101 40.36 -52.29 14.55
N GLU A 102 40.85 -53.13 15.47
CA GLU A 102 41.81 -52.75 16.51
C GLU A 102 43.09 -52.19 15.88
N SER A 103 43.61 -52.82 14.81
CA SER A 103 44.78 -52.31 14.10
C SER A 103 44.55 -50.92 13.49
N LEU A 104 43.35 -50.62 12.98
CA LEU A 104 43.04 -49.32 12.38
C LEU A 104 42.86 -48.21 13.42
N VAL A 105 42.36 -48.56 14.61
CA VAL A 105 42.19 -47.66 15.76
C VAL A 105 43.53 -47.39 16.46
N GLN A 106 44.37 -48.42 16.65
CA GLN A 106 45.74 -48.25 17.18
C GLN A 106 46.60 -47.34 16.31
N ASN A 107 46.44 -47.40 14.99
CA ASN A 107 47.15 -46.52 14.06
C ASN A 107 46.61 -45.07 14.03
N ASP A 108 45.35 -44.85 14.40
CA ASP A 108 44.72 -43.53 14.42
C ASP A 108 43.36 -43.58 15.18
N PRO A 109 43.34 -43.19 16.48
CA PRO A 109 42.12 -43.26 17.28
C PRO A 109 41.07 -42.22 16.87
N SER A 110 41.43 -41.18 16.10
CA SER A 110 40.46 -40.16 15.66
C SER A 110 39.37 -40.75 14.76
N LYS A 111 39.65 -41.87 14.08
CA LYS A 111 38.69 -42.61 13.24
C LYS A 111 37.45 -43.08 14.00
N LEU A 112 37.50 -43.20 15.32
CA LEU A 112 36.33 -43.56 16.14
C LEU A 112 35.22 -42.50 16.15
N THR A 113 35.49 -41.25 15.77
CA THR A 113 34.47 -40.19 15.66
C THR A 113 34.14 -39.79 14.22
N HIS A 114 34.73 -40.48 13.22
CA HIS A 114 34.45 -40.21 11.82
C HIS A 114 33.09 -40.76 11.38
N PHE A 115 32.24 -39.87 10.86
CA PHE A 115 30.96 -40.23 10.24
C PHE A 115 31.12 -40.59 8.77
N SER A 116 30.32 -41.57 8.30
CA SER A 116 30.18 -41.92 6.88
C SER A 116 29.37 -40.88 6.10
N SER A 117 29.30 -41.04 4.78
CA SER A 117 28.43 -40.24 3.91
C SER A 117 26.95 -40.28 4.33
N ALA A 118 26.49 -41.41 4.88
CA ALA A 118 25.15 -41.60 5.46
C ALA A 118 24.96 -40.99 6.86
N GLY A 119 26.03 -40.55 7.52
CA GLY A 119 26.00 -40.04 8.90
C GLY A 119 26.12 -41.11 9.99
N LEU A 120 26.49 -42.34 9.65
CA LEU A 120 26.75 -43.44 10.60
C LEU A 120 28.19 -43.41 11.12
N CYS A 121 28.40 -43.93 12.32
CA CYS A 121 29.72 -44.07 12.96
C CYS A 121 30.00 -45.55 13.26
N ALA A 122 31.26 -45.91 13.55
CA ALA A 122 31.63 -47.29 13.92
C ALA A 122 30.80 -47.84 15.09
N ALA A 123 30.56 -47.03 16.14
CA ALA A 123 29.73 -47.41 17.28
C ALA A 123 28.27 -47.71 16.87
N HIS A 124 27.67 -46.87 16.02
CA HIS A 124 26.32 -47.10 15.48
C HIS A 124 26.22 -48.44 14.73
N SER A 125 27.20 -48.74 13.88
CA SER A 125 27.19 -49.92 13.02
C SER A 125 27.50 -51.21 13.78
N ALA A 126 28.42 -51.18 14.75
CA ALA A 126 28.67 -52.31 15.64
C ALA A 126 27.45 -52.61 16.54
N ALA A 127 26.79 -51.56 17.05
CA ALA A 127 25.58 -51.69 17.86
C ALA A 127 24.39 -52.28 17.06
N ALA A 128 24.17 -51.82 15.83
CA ALA A 128 23.13 -52.37 14.95
C ALA A 128 23.33 -53.86 14.61
N HIS A 129 24.57 -54.33 14.54
CA HIS A 129 24.93 -55.70 14.18
C HIS A 129 25.29 -56.60 15.40
N ASN A 130 25.00 -56.15 16.63
CA ASN A 130 25.26 -56.89 17.87
C ASN A 130 26.75 -57.25 18.12
N GLN A 131 27.69 -56.46 17.57
CA GLN A 131 29.13 -56.73 17.56
C GLN A 131 29.81 -56.26 18.87
N VAL A 132 29.47 -56.90 19.99
CA VAL A 132 29.98 -56.52 21.34
C VAL A 132 31.50 -56.50 21.42
N ALA A 133 32.21 -57.38 20.70
CA ALA A 133 33.67 -57.40 20.68
C ALA A 133 34.30 -56.12 20.07
N ILE A 134 33.60 -55.44 19.16
CA ILE A 134 34.02 -54.14 18.60
C ILE A 134 33.62 -53.00 19.53
N LEU A 135 32.44 -53.06 20.15
CA LEU A 135 32.04 -52.09 21.18
C LEU A 135 33.00 -52.09 22.38
N LEU A 136 33.51 -53.27 22.79
CA LEU A 136 34.57 -53.41 23.79
C LEU A 136 35.85 -52.66 23.40
N VAL A 137 36.32 -52.80 22.15
CA VAL A 137 37.49 -52.07 21.64
C VAL A 137 37.22 -50.56 21.59
N ILE A 138 36.02 -50.12 21.21
CA ILE A 138 35.64 -48.70 21.20
C ILE A 138 35.73 -48.10 22.62
N VAL A 139 35.23 -48.81 23.64
CA VAL A 139 35.34 -48.38 25.06
C VAL A 139 36.79 -48.38 25.55
N GLN A 140 37.62 -49.34 25.13
CA GLN A 140 39.04 -49.40 25.50
C GLN A 140 39.88 -48.23 24.98
N TYR A 141 39.38 -47.50 23.98
CA TYR A 141 40.03 -46.31 23.40
C TYR A 141 39.22 -45.02 23.66
N ASP A 142 38.50 -44.94 24.80
CA ASP A 142 37.71 -43.80 25.26
C ASP A 142 36.67 -43.28 24.23
N GLY A 143 36.13 -44.16 23.39
CA GLY A 143 35.11 -43.83 22.40
C GLY A 143 33.73 -43.59 23.02
N ASP A 144 33.13 -42.44 22.74
CA ASP A 144 31.80 -42.07 23.26
C ASP A 144 30.69 -43.00 22.72
N LEU A 145 29.93 -43.58 23.66
CA LEU A 145 28.81 -44.48 23.38
C LEU A 145 27.48 -43.74 23.14
N ASN A 146 27.46 -42.42 23.35
CA ASN A 146 26.29 -41.55 23.21
C ASN A 146 26.38 -40.60 22.00
N ILE A 147 27.34 -40.81 21.08
CA ILE A 147 27.46 -40.06 19.83
C ILE A 147 26.13 -40.07 19.09
N GLU A 148 25.64 -38.90 18.68
CA GLU A 148 24.40 -38.75 17.92
C GLU A 148 24.69 -38.72 16.41
N ASP A 149 23.87 -39.42 15.62
CA ASP A 149 23.84 -39.34 14.16
C ASP A 149 23.19 -38.02 13.66
N ARG A 150 23.12 -37.82 12.34
CA ARG A 150 22.48 -36.62 11.75
C ARG A 150 21.00 -36.44 12.10
N ASN A 151 20.34 -37.47 12.62
CA ASN A 151 18.93 -37.52 13.01
C ASN A 151 18.74 -37.56 14.55
N GLY A 152 19.81 -37.44 15.34
CA GLY A 152 19.78 -37.54 16.81
C GLY A 152 19.69 -38.98 17.36
N TRP A 153 19.95 -40.01 16.54
CA TRP A 153 19.99 -41.40 17.00
C TRP A 153 21.35 -41.70 17.62
N THR A 154 21.35 -42.39 18.77
CA THR A 154 22.58 -42.91 19.40
C THR A 154 22.80 -44.40 19.07
N PRO A 155 23.99 -45.00 19.33
CA PRO A 155 24.21 -46.44 19.17
C PRO A 155 23.14 -47.31 19.84
N LEU A 156 22.62 -46.88 21.00
CA LEU A 156 21.56 -47.58 21.71
C LEU A 156 20.21 -47.58 20.96
N HIS A 157 19.87 -46.49 20.25
CA HIS A 157 18.69 -46.45 19.38
C HIS A 157 18.78 -47.48 18.24
N TYR A 158 19.97 -47.64 17.64
CA TYR A 158 20.23 -48.64 16.62
C TYR A 158 20.21 -50.07 17.18
N ALA A 159 20.84 -50.30 18.34
CA ALA A 159 20.83 -51.61 19.00
C ALA A 159 19.39 -52.09 19.30
N VAL A 160 18.54 -51.20 19.84
CA VAL A 160 17.14 -51.49 20.12
C VAL A 160 16.33 -51.75 18.84
N ARG A 161 16.48 -50.90 17.80
CA ARG A 161 15.79 -51.09 16.52
C ARG A 161 16.08 -52.44 15.86
N HIS A 162 17.30 -52.94 16.01
CA HIS A 162 17.76 -54.21 15.44
C HIS A 162 17.68 -55.40 16.41
N ASN A 163 17.12 -55.21 17.63
CA ASN A 163 17.03 -56.22 18.70
C ASN A 163 18.37 -56.85 19.08
N ALA A 164 19.44 -56.05 19.08
CA ALA A 164 20.80 -56.48 19.39
C ALA A 164 21.02 -56.61 20.91
N LEU A 165 20.36 -57.61 21.53
CA LEU A 165 20.27 -57.77 22.99
C LEU A 165 21.60 -57.65 23.73
N ASN A 166 22.66 -58.29 23.22
CA ASN A 166 23.98 -58.29 23.87
C ASN A 166 24.66 -56.91 23.76
N ALA A 167 24.45 -56.19 22.65
CA ALA A 167 24.91 -54.82 22.49
C ALA A 167 24.09 -53.84 23.35
N ILE A 168 22.78 -54.05 23.52
CA ILE A 168 21.94 -53.25 24.44
C ILE A 168 22.46 -53.40 25.87
N GLU A 169 22.67 -54.64 26.33
CA GLU A 169 23.22 -54.90 27.67
C GLU A 169 24.61 -54.28 27.85
N PHE A 170 25.53 -54.50 26.89
CA PHE A 170 26.87 -53.92 26.94
C PHE A 170 26.86 -52.38 26.97
N LEU A 171 26.04 -51.73 26.14
CA LEU A 171 25.93 -50.27 26.10
C LEU A 171 25.38 -49.70 27.43
N LEU A 172 24.37 -50.33 28.01
CA LEU A 172 23.80 -49.92 29.30
C LEU A 172 24.81 -50.10 30.45
N ASP A 173 25.49 -51.25 30.52
CA ASP A 173 26.51 -51.53 31.56
C ASP A 173 27.74 -50.62 31.45
N ASN A 174 27.96 -49.95 30.31
CA ASN A 174 29.01 -48.96 30.09
C ASN A 174 28.49 -47.50 30.04
N GLY A 175 27.25 -47.24 30.49
CA GLY A 175 26.76 -45.87 30.71
C GLY A 175 26.15 -45.17 29.49
N ALA A 176 25.59 -45.90 28.53
CA ALA A 176 24.75 -45.31 27.48
C ALA A 176 23.43 -44.73 28.05
N ASP A 177 23.06 -43.55 27.58
CA ASP A 177 21.92 -42.76 28.06
C ASP A 177 20.64 -43.12 27.28
N ASP A 178 19.78 -43.93 27.91
CA ASP A 178 18.49 -44.36 27.35
C ASP A 178 17.36 -43.31 27.52
N SER A 179 17.65 -42.16 28.12
CA SER A 179 16.71 -41.03 28.20
C SER A 179 16.78 -40.09 26.99
N ARG A 180 17.82 -40.24 26.14
CA ARG A 180 18.00 -39.42 24.94
C ARG A 180 16.85 -39.57 23.97
N LEU A 181 16.41 -38.42 23.44
CA LEU A 181 15.36 -38.32 22.43
C LEU A 181 16.00 -37.97 21.08
N ASN A 182 15.67 -38.72 20.04
CA ASN A 182 16.04 -38.37 18.66
C ASN A 182 15.27 -37.12 18.16
N GLN A 183 15.52 -36.69 16.91
CA GLN A 183 14.81 -35.55 16.32
C GLN A 183 13.29 -35.74 16.15
N GLN A 184 12.79 -36.97 16.20
CA GLN A 184 11.35 -37.30 16.22
C GLN A 184 10.75 -37.27 17.64
N GLN A 185 11.58 -37.00 18.65
CA GLN A 185 11.27 -37.08 20.08
C GLN A 185 10.96 -38.49 20.58
N ASP A 186 11.45 -39.52 19.88
CA ASP A 186 11.42 -40.90 20.36
C ASP A 186 12.73 -41.25 21.07
N ALA A 187 12.61 -41.97 22.19
CA ALA A 187 13.72 -42.54 22.94
C ALA A 187 13.89 -44.04 22.60
N PRO A 188 14.98 -44.71 23.01
CA PRO A 188 15.14 -46.16 22.82
C PRO A 188 13.96 -46.98 23.35
N ILE A 189 13.40 -46.64 24.52
CA ILE A 189 12.21 -47.31 25.07
C ILE A 189 10.97 -47.17 24.16
N HIS A 190 10.81 -46.04 23.48
CA HIS A 190 9.72 -45.84 22.51
C HIS A 190 9.94 -46.69 21.26
N LEU A 191 11.18 -46.72 20.72
CA LEU A 191 11.55 -47.58 19.60
C LEU A 191 11.35 -49.07 19.89
N ALA A 192 11.62 -49.53 21.13
CA ALA A 192 11.37 -50.91 21.54
C ALA A 192 9.88 -51.29 21.42
N VAL A 193 8.98 -50.39 21.83
CA VAL A 193 7.53 -50.59 21.73
C VAL A 193 7.04 -50.50 20.28
N ILE A 194 7.56 -49.53 19.51
CA ILE A 194 7.20 -49.29 18.11
C ILE A 194 7.61 -50.46 17.20
N HIS A 195 8.82 -51.01 17.41
CA HIS A 195 9.34 -52.13 16.63
C HIS A 195 9.02 -53.51 17.25
N ASN A 196 8.18 -53.57 18.29
CA ASN A 196 7.75 -54.79 18.98
C ASN A 196 8.91 -55.68 19.50
N GLN A 197 9.91 -55.07 20.12
CA GLN A 197 11.08 -55.76 20.67
C GLN A 197 10.91 -55.99 22.17
N SER A 198 10.12 -57.00 22.54
CA SER A 198 9.76 -57.31 23.94
C SER A 198 10.96 -57.56 24.85
N GLU A 199 12.00 -58.23 24.35
CA GLU A 199 13.17 -58.57 25.15
C GLU A 199 14.12 -57.36 25.33
N ALA A 200 14.28 -56.53 24.29
CA ALA A 200 14.95 -55.24 24.42
C ALA A 200 14.24 -54.33 25.43
N LEU A 201 12.90 -54.30 25.43
CA LEU A 201 12.10 -53.54 26.39
C LEU A 201 12.30 -54.04 27.84
N LYS A 202 12.37 -55.36 28.05
CA LYS A 202 12.70 -55.95 29.37
C LYS A 202 14.10 -55.57 29.85
N LEU A 203 15.10 -55.57 28.95
CA LEU A 203 16.49 -55.21 29.30
C LEU A 203 16.64 -53.73 29.64
N LEU A 204 15.99 -52.82 28.90
CA LEU A 204 15.96 -51.40 29.24
C LEU A 204 15.35 -51.16 30.63
N LEU A 205 14.21 -51.81 30.92
CA LEU A 205 13.47 -51.61 32.16
C LEU A 205 14.08 -52.31 33.38
N SER A 206 14.80 -53.43 33.20
CA SER A 206 15.48 -54.10 34.32
C SER A 206 16.69 -53.31 34.82
N ARG A 207 17.32 -52.51 33.96
CA ARG A 207 18.41 -51.60 34.33
C ARG A 207 17.87 -50.24 34.78
N HIS A 208 16.97 -49.60 34.01
CA HIS A 208 16.45 -48.25 34.29
C HIS A 208 14.90 -48.20 34.44
N PRO A 209 14.34 -48.76 35.54
CA PRO A 209 12.88 -48.82 35.76
C PRO A 209 12.21 -47.45 35.97
N GLN A 210 12.97 -46.35 36.03
CA GLN A 210 12.42 -45.00 36.11
C GLN A 210 11.84 -44.53 34.75
N ASN A 211 12.35 -45.06 33.63
CA ASN A 211 12.03 -44.58 32.27
C ASN A 211 10.71 -45.14 31.70
N VAL A 212 10.00 -46.02 32.43
CA VAL A 212 8.69 -46.60 32.05
C VAL A 212 7.66 -45.56 31.59
N ASN A 213 7.76 -44.32 32.10
CA ASN A 213 6.81 -43.23 31.85
C ASN A 213 7.46 -42.03 31.13
N LEU A 214 8.63 -42.21 30.50
CA LEU A 214 9.35 -41.16 29.76
C LEU A 214 8.44 -40.56 28.65
N PRO A 215 8.32 -39.22 28.51
CA PRO A 215 7.48 -38.63 27.48
C PRO A 215 8.24 -38.54 26.14
N GLY A 216 7.69 -39.18 25.10
CA GLY A 216 8.12 -39.05 23.71
C GLY A 216 7.36 -37.96 22.93
N GLU A 217 7.12 -38.18 21.64
CA GLU A 217 6.43 -37.24 20.74
C GLU A 217 5.09 -36.80 21.32
N ARG A 218 4.87 -35.47 21.41
CA ARG A 218 3.65 -34.85 21.98
C ARG A 218 3.34 -35.32 23.41
N LYS A 219 4.37 -35.69 24.19
CA LYS A 219 4.29 -36.33 25.51
C LYS A 219 3.51 -37.64 25.56
N LYS A 220 3.45 -38.39 24.45
CA LYS A 220 3.02 -39.80 24.48
C LYS A 220 4.00 -40.60 25.34
N THR A 221 3.50 -41.39 26.27
CA THR A 221 4.32 -42.35 27.04
C THR A 221 4.44 -43.67 26.28
N PRO A 222 5.38 -44.58 26.63
CA PRO A 222 5.50 -45.88 25.95
C PRO A 222 4.18 -46.67 25.89
N LEU A 223 3.32 -46.53 26.91
CA LEU A 223 2.00 -47.15 26.96
C LEU A 223 1.01 -46.57 25.91
N HIS A 224 1.15 -45.30 25.50
CA HIS A 224 0.41 -44.75 24.36
C HIS A 224 0.87 -45.39 23.05
N TYR A 225 2.17 -45.59 22.83
CA TYR A 225 2.66 -46.25 21.62
C TYR A 225 2.26 -47.74 21.57
N ALA A 226 2.22 -48.42 22.72
CA ALA A 226 1.67 -49.78 22.81
C ALA A 226 0.18 -49.82 22.41
N ALA A 227 -0.59 -48.82 22.86
CA ALA A 227 -2.00 -48.63 22.55
C ALA A 227 -2.31 -48.16 21.12
N ILE A 228 -1.32 -47.65 20.37
CA ILE A 228 -1.48 -47.30 18.94
C ILE A 228 -1.20 -48.54 18.06
N ASN A 229 -0.36 -49.47 18.52
CA ASN A 229 0.15 -50.61 17.74
C ASN A 229 -0.42 -51.99 18.16
N ASP A 230 -1.48 -52.04 18.97
CA ASP A 230 -2.03 -53.22 19.68
C ASP A 230 -0.97 -54.14 20.33
N ASN A 231 0.11 -53.56 20.84
CA ASN A 231 1.22 -54.33 21.39
C ASN A 231 0.95 -54.78 22.84
N ILE A 232 0.19 -55.86 23.00
CA ILE A 232 -0.17 -56.42 24.31
C ILE A 232 1.04 -56.87 25.14
N GLU A 233 2.10 -57.41 24.53
CA GLU A 233 3.28 -57.87 25.30
C GLU A 233 4.11 -56.68 25.81
N ALA A 234 4.30 -55.64 25.01
CA ALA A 234 4.87 -54.39 25.51
C ALA A 234 3.98 -53.74 26.58
N ALA A 235 2.66 -53.74 26.40
CA ALA A 235 1.72 -53.22 27.38
C ALA A 235 1.83 -53.97 28.72
N ARG A 236 1.91 -55.31 28.71
CA ARG A 236 2.18 -56.18 29.87
C ARG A 236 3.45 -55.78 30.59
N ILE A 237 4.58 -55.81 29.88
CA ILE A 237 5.91 -55.49 30.42
C ILE A 237 5.93 -54.09 31.06
N LEU A 238 5.30 -53.10 30.42
CA LEU A 238 5.17 -51.75 30.97
C LEU A 238 4.29 -51.71 32.23
N THR A 239 3.13 -52.38 32.23
CA THR A 239 2.21 -52.38 33.38
C THR A 239 2.74 -53.14 34.59
N ASP A 240 3.49 -54.22 34.36
CA ASP A 240 4.15 -55.00 35.41
C ASP A 240 5.24 -54.17 36.09
N ASN A 241 5.93 -53.31 35.32
CA ASN A 241 6.85 -52.28 35.83
C ASN A 241 6.15 -50.97 36.25
N HIS A 242 4.87 -51.06 36.64
CA HIS A 242 4.08 -49.95 37.20
C HIS A 242 3.91 -48.70 36.29
N ALA A 243 3.73 -48.90 34.98
CA ALA A 243 3.33 -47.81 34.07
C ALA A 243 2.03 -47.12 34.52
N ARG A 244 2.02 -45.79 34.45
CA ARG A 244 0.88 -44.95 34.86
C ARG A 244 -0.18 -44.92 33.77
N LEU A 245 -1.22 -45.75 33.94
CA LEU A 245 -2.39 -45.85 33.06
C LEU A 245 -3.04 -44.48 32.74
N CYS A 246 -3.07 -43.57 33.72
CA CYS A 246 -3.84 -42.33 33.67
C CYS A 246 -3.01 -41.07 33.35
N LEU A 247 -1.90 -41.19 32.60
CA LEU A 247 -1.18 -40.04 32.06
C LEU A 247 -1.85 -39.51 30.78
N ARG A 248 -1.90 -38.18 30.64
CA ARG A 248 -2.35 -37.47 29.45
C ARG A 248 -1.16 -37.07 28.58
N ASN A 249 -1.33 -37.15 27.26
CA ASN A 249 -0.42 -36.51 26.30
C ASN A 249 -0.78 -35.01 26.09
N ASP A 250 -0.11 -34.31 25.16
CA ASP A 250 -0.36 -32.89 24.86
C ASP A 250 -1.74 -32.58 24.26
N VAL A 251 -2.49 -33.61 23.82
CA VAL A 251 -3.88 -33.51 23.34
C VAL A 251 -4.88 -33.78 24.47
N GLY A 252 -4.40 -34.16 25.66
CA GLY A 252 -5.26 -34.59 26.77
C GLY A 252 -5.81 -36.00 26.61
N THR A 253 -5.51 -36.74 25.53
CA THR A 253 -5.92 -38.14 25.38
C THR A 253 -5.09 -39.03 26.31
N TYR A 254 -5.65 -40.21 26.61
CA TYR A 254 -5.06 -41.23 27.47
C TYR A 254 -4.81 -42.52 26.66
N PRO A 255 -3.98 -43.48 27.11
CA PRO A 255 -3.73 -44.73 26.39
C PRO A 255 -5.01 -45.52 26.04
N ILE A 256 -6.04 -45.49 26.90
CA ILE A 256 -7.33 -46.15 26.63
C ILE A 256 -8.11 -45.50 25.47
N HIS A 257 -7.96 -44.19 25.25
CA HIS A 257 -8.59 -43.49 24.13
C HIS A 257 -7.87 -43.79 22.81
N GLU A 258 -6.53 -43.82 22.83
CA GLU A 258 -5.73 -44.27 21.67
C GLU A 258 -6.04 -45.73 21.32
N ALA A 259 -6.14 -46.63 22.31
CA ALA A 259 -6.47 -48.03 22.07
C ALA A 259 -7.88 -48.22 21.49
N ALA A 260 -8.86 -47.47 21.99
CA ALA A 260 -10.22 -47.45 21.46
C ALA A 260 -10.25 -47.02 19.99
N LEU A 261 -9.55 -45.93 19.65
CA LEU A 261 -9.55 -45.29 18.34
C LEU A 261 -8.76 -46.10 17.29
N ASN A 262 -7.59 -46.65 17.64
CA ASN A 262 -6.71 -47.37 16.73
C ASN A 262 -7.02 -48.89 16.63
N SER A 263 -8.24 -49.32 16.97
CA SER A 263 -8.68 -50.73 16.95
C SER A 263 -7.81 -51.72 17.75
N SER A 264 -7.13 -51.24 18.80
CA SER A 264 -6.17 -52.04 19.58
C SER A 264 -6.85 -52.82 20.71
N ASN A 265 -7.61 -53.85 20.31
CA ASN A 265 -8.55 -54.57 21.18
C ASN A 265 -7.85 -55.36 22.30
N ARG A 266 -6.65 -55.88 22.05
CA ARG A 266 -5.89 -56.69 23.02
C ARG A 266 -5.34 -55.80 24.12
N VAL A 267 -4.76 -54.65 23.74
CA VAL A 267 -4.30 -53.63 24.69
C VAL A 267 -5.49 -53.01 25.44
N PHE A 268 -6.60 -52.72 24.75
CA PHE A 268 -7.81 -52.18 25.37
C PHE A 268 -8.37 -53.11 26.47
N HIS A 269 -8.48 -54.41 26.20
CA HIS A 269 -8.91 -55.41 27.18
C HIS A 269 -7.95 -55.47 28.38
N HIS A 270 -6.65 -55.58 28.12
CA HIS A 270 -5.59 -55.66 29.14
C HIS A 270 -5.57 -54.42 30.07
N LEU A 271 -5.76 -53.21 29.53
CA LEU A 271 -5.90 -51.97 30.30
C LEU A 271 -7.15 -51.99 31.22
N CYS A 272 -8.27 -52.51 30.73
CA CYS A 272 -9.49 -52.68 31.54
C CYS A 272 -9.34 -53.73 32.64
N GLU A 273 -8.61 -54.82 32.41
CA GLU A 273 -8.34 -55.86 33.40
C GLU A 273 -7.44 -55.36 34.54
N ILE A 274 -6.34 -54.67 34.22
CA ILE A 274 -5.43 -54.16 35.26
C ILE A 274 -6.07 -53.07 36.11
N ALA A 275 -6.92 -52.22 35.54
CA ALA A 275 -7.66 -51.22 36.31
C ALA A 275 -8.48 -51.87 37.45
N LYS A 276 -9.15 -52.99 37.15
CA LYS A 276 -9.90 -53.80 38.12
C LYS A 276 -9.00 -54.39 39.22
N VAL A 277 -7.78 -54.81 38.89
CA VAL A 277 -6.80 -55.33 39.86
C VAL A 277 -6.28 -54.22 40.77
N ASN A 278 -5.89 -53.08 40.20
CA ASN A 278 -5.26 -51.96 40.92
C ASN A 278 -6.26 -51.07 41.68
N SER A 279 -7.46 -51.57 41.98
CA SER A 279 -8.54 -50.86 42.70
C SER A 279 -9.00 -49.52 42.08
N TYR A 280 -8.63 -49.24 40.83
CA TYR A 280 -9.25 -48.17 40.06
C TYR A 280 -10.63 -48.64 39.62
N GLY A 281 -11.69 -47.96 40.05
CA GLY A 281 -13.04 -48.26 39.59
C GLY A 281 -13.07 -48.22 38.05
N ILE A 282 -13.43 -49.33 37.41
CA ILE A 282 -13.41 -49.45 35.93
C ILE A 282 -14.31 -48.39 35.26
N VAL A 283 -15.40 -48.03 35.95
CA VAL A 283 -16.31 -46.92 35.62
C VAL A 283 -15.61 -45.55 35.64
N ASN A 284 -14.62 -45.34 36.51
CA ASN A 284 -13.83 -44.10 36.55
C ASN A 284 -12.85 -44.02 35.37
N LEU A 285 -12.27 -45.16 34.96
CA LEU A 285 -11.39 -45.21 33.78
C LEU A 285 -12.17 -44.90 32.49
N LEU A 286 -13.39 -45.43 32.36
CA LEU A 286 -14.28 -45.20 31.22
C LEU A 286 -15.02 -43.84 31.28
N ASN A 287 -14.99 -43.15 32.42
CA ASN A 287 -15.45 -41.78 32.58
C ASN A 287 -14.31 -40.74 32.58
N TYR A 288 -13.07 -41.13 32.29
CA TYR A 288 -12.07 -40.12 31.92
C TYR A 288 -12.43 -39.54 30.56
N CYS A 289 -12.46 -38.22 30.49
CA CYS A 289 -12.64 -37.48 29.25
C CYS A 289 -11.32 -36.86 28.80
N ASP A 290 -11.07 -36.78 27.50
CA ASP A 290 -9.89 -36.11 26.93
C ASP A 290 -10.00 -34.56 26.99
N ALA A 291 -9.37 -33.81 26.07
CA ALA A 291 -9.48 -32.34 26.03
C ALA A 291 -10.67 -31.81 25.20
N GLU A 292 -11.35 -32.67 24.43
CA GLU A 292 -12.58 -32.36 23.68
C GLU A 292 -13.80 -33.09 24.29
N ASN A 293 -13.61 -33.58 25.52
CA ASN A 293 -14.57 -34.28 26.36
C ASN A 293 -15.06 -35.62 25.78
N HIS A 294 -14.30 -36.23 24.87
CA HIS A 294 -14.54 -37.60 24.42
C HIS A 294 -14.31 -38.57 25.57
N ARG A 295 -15.20 -39.55 25.72
CA ARG A 295 -14.98 -40.77 26.53
C ARG A 295 -14.53 -41.92 25.61
N PRO A 296 -13.97 -43.03 26.13
CA PRO A 296 -13.48 -44.12 25.28
C PRO A 296 -14.54 -44.72 24.33
N LEU A 297 -15.83 -44.67 24.70
CA LEU A 297 -16.94 -45.07 23.82
C LEU A 297 -17.14 -44.14 22.60
N HIS A 298 -16.86 -42.84 22.73
CA HIS A 298 -16.85 -41.92 21.58
C HIS A 298 -15.67 -42.23 20.67
N SER A 299 -14.48 -42.46 21.24
CA SER A 299 -13.27 -42.83 20.49
C SER A 299 -13.38 -44.17 19.78
N SER A 300 -13.99 -45.19 20.40
CA SER A 300 -14.18 -46.51 19.76
C SER A 300 -15.22 -46.47 18.65
N VAL A 301 -16.33 -45.73 18.81
CA VAL A 301 -17.25 -45.49 17.69
C VAL A 301 -16.53 -44.69 16.59
N LEU A 302 -15.79 -43.63 16.89
CA LEU A 302 -15.09 -42.81 15.90
C LEU A 302 -14.03 -43.60 15.11
N GLY A 303 -13.36 -44.57 15.76
CA GLY A 303 -12.47 -45.55 15.13
C GLY A 303 -13.18 -46.70 14.37
N GLY A 304 -14.51 -46.81 14.48
CA GLY A 304 -15.31 -47.88 13.86
C GLY A 304 -15.20 -49.24 14.58
N ASN A 305 -14.69 -49.26 15.81
CA ASN A 305 -14.24 -50.48 16.50
C ASN A 305 -15.38 -51.17 17.28
N ILE A 306 -16.04 -52.13 16.62
CA ILE A 306 -17.16 -52.91 17.15
C ILE A 306 -16.82 -53.61 18.49
N GLU A 307 -15.65 -54.23 18.61
CA GLU A 307 -15.25 -54.98 19.81
C GLU A 307 -15.02 -54.05 21.01
N ALA A 308 -14.31 -52.92 20.84
CA ALA A 308 -14.14 -51.97 21.95
C ALA A 308 -15.45 -51.25 22.32
N VAL A 309 -16.38 -51.04 21.37
CA VAL A 309 -17.74 -50.55 21.67
C VAL A 309 -18.49 -51.58 22.53
N GLN A 310 -18.44 -52.87 22.19
CA GLN A 310 -19.04 -53.93 23.02
C GLN A 310 -18.44 -53.93 24.43
N ILE A 311 -17.11 -53.93 24.55
CA ILE A 311 -16.42 -53.93 25.87
C ILE A 311 -16.81 -52.68 26.68
N CYS A 312 -16.88 -51.49 26.05
CA CYS A 312 -17.34 -50.27 26.71
C CYS A 312 -18.76 -50.41 27.27
N LEU A 313 -19.69 -50.96 26.50
CA LEU A 313 -21.09 -51.14 26.92
C LEU A 313 -21.23 -52.21 28.00
N GLU A 314 -20.52 -53.33 27.89
CA GLU A 314 -20.43 -54.37 28.93
C GLU A 314 -19.95 -53.82 30.27
N LYS A 315 -18.98 -52.88 30.25
CA LYS A 315 -18.40 -52.30 31.46
C LYS A 315 -19.16 -51.05 31.96
N GLY A 316 -20.28 -50.69 31.32
CA GLY A 316 -21.24 -49.70 31.81
C GLY A 316 -21.14 -48.28 31.24
N SER A 317 -20.40 -48.06 30.15
CA SER A 317 -20.45 -46.80 29.38
C SER A 317 -21.84 -46.58 28.80
N LYS A 318 -22.32 -45.33 28.64
CA LYS A 318 -23.70 -45.07 28.17
C LYS A 318 -23.77 -44.46 26.78
N ILE A 319 -24.82 -44.80 26.04
CA ILE A 319 -25.09 -44.24 24.71
C ILE A 319 -25.71 -42.83 24.73
N ASP A 320 -26.15 -42.33 25.90
CA ASP A 320 -26.67 -40.98 26.10
C ASP A 320 -25.64 -39.95 26.59
N ASP A 321 -24.39 -40.38 26.80
CA ASP A 321 -23.30 -39.47 27.13
C ASP A 321 -22.98 -38.55 25.94
N GLN A 322 -22.67 -37.29 26.24
CA GLN A 322 -22.37 -36.23 25.25
C GLN A 322 -20.93 -35.72 25.41
N GLN A 323 -20.27 -35.44 24.30
CA GLN A 323 -18.98 -34.72 24.22
C GLN A 323 -19.20 -33.19 24.15
N ASP A 324 -18.16 -32.37 24.01
CA ASP A 324 -18.27 -30.90 24.09
C ASP A 324 -19.08 -30.24 22.94
N ASP A 325 -19.25 -30.92 21.80
CA ASP A 325 -20.17 -30.47 20.74
C ASP A 325 -21.63 -30.95 20.95
N PHE A 326 -21.94 -31.47 22.14
CA PHE A 326 -23.20 -32.11 22.53
C PHE A 326 -23.63 -33.32 21.68
N SER A 327 -22.81 -33.79 20.73
CA SER A 327 -23.11 -35.03 20.03
C SER A 327 -22.87 -36.27 20.93
N THR A 328 -23.55 -37.37 20.63
CA THR A 328 -23.46 -38.66 21.34
C THR A 328 -22.79 -39.71 20.44
N PRO A 329 -22.39 -40.89 20.94
CA PRO A 329 -21.80 -41.94 20.09
C PRO A 329 -22.73 -42.36 18.92
N VAL A 330 -24.05 -42.30 19.12
CA VAL A 330 -25.06 -42.54 18.08
C VAL A 330 -25.01 -41.49 16.95
N HIS A 331 -24.67 -40.23 17.23
CA HIS A 331 -24.46 -39.21 16.19
C HIS A 331 -23.21 -39.50 15.36
N LEU A 332 -22.15 -40.03 15.99
CA LEU A 332 -20.90 -40.39 15.31
C LEU A 332 -21.11 -41.60 14.38
N ALA A 333 -21.73 -42.68 14.87
CA ALA A 333 -22.08 -43.85 14.06
C ALA A 333 -23.04 -43.50 12.90
N ALA A 334 -24.04 -42.63 13.15
CA ALA A 334 -24.94 -42.14 12.12
C ALA A 334 -24.24 -41.27 11.06
N SER A 335 -23.17 -40.55 11.43
CA SER A 335 -22.34 -39.79 10.48
C SER A 335 -21.41 -40.68 9.66
N GLN A 336 -20.98 -41.82 10.20
CA GLN A 336 -20.17 -42.82 9.49
C GLN A 336 -20.98 -43.67 8.52
N GLY A 337 -22.25 -43.95 8.84
CA GLY A 337 -23.10 -44.87 8.10
C GLY A 337 -23.11 -46.31 8.65
N SER A 338 -22.55 -46.55 9.84
CA SER A 338 -22.47 -47.91 10.40
C SER A 338 -23.77 -48.34 11.06
N ILE A 339 -24.51 -49.24 10.39
CA ILE A 339 -25.72 -49.88 10.93
C ILE A 339 -25.35 -50.80 12.10
N GLU A 340 -24.27 -51.59 11.97
CA GLU A 340 -23.83 -52.57 12.97
C GLU A 340 -23.53 -51.94 14.32
N LEU A 341 -22.89 -50.76 14.35
CA LEU A 341 -22.65 -50.01 15.59
C LEU A 341 -23.94 -49.46 16.20
N LEU A 342 -24.94 -49.09 15.39
CA LEU A 342 -26.24 -48.62 15.87
C LEU A 342 -27.08 -49.78 16.44
N ASP A 343 -27.09 -50.93 15.78
CA ASP A 343 -27.74 -52.15 16.29
C ASP A 343 -27.08 -52.63 17.58
N LEU A 344 -25.74 -52.62 17.67
CA LEU A 344 -25.03 -53.00 18.88
C LEU A 344 -25.30 -52.00 20.03
N MET A 345 -25.26 -50.69 19.78
CA MET A 345 -25.61 -49.69 20.81
C MET A 345 -27.05 -49.80 21.29
N PHE A 346 -28.02 -49.99 20.40
CA PHE A 346 -29.44 -50.03 20.76
C PHE A 346 -29.95 -51.38 21.28
N SER A 347 -29.32 -52.50 20.93
CA SER A 347 -29.66 -53.80 21.50
C SER A 347 -29.26 -53.87 22.98
N TRP A 348 -28.04 -53.43 23.32
CA TRP A 348 -27.55 -53.40 24.70
C TRP A 348 -28.26 -52.35 25.57
N GLN A 349 -28.57 -51.16 25.04
CA GLN A 349 -29.16 -50.06 25.81
C GLN A 349 -30.52 -49.58 25.26
N SER A 350 -31.39 -50.54 24.96
CA SER A 350 -32.73 -50.34 24.39
C SER A 350 -33.60 -49.31 25.12
N HIS A 351 -33.49 -49.23 26.46
CA HIS A 351 -34.23 -48.25 27.28
C HIS A 351 -33.83 -46.78 27.00
N LEU A 352 -32.62 -46.53 26.49
CA LEU A 352 -32.15 -45.21 26.09
C LEU A 352 -32.44 -44.88 24.62
N LYS A 353 -32.76 -45.87 23.77
CA LYS A 353 -32.96 -45.73 22.30
C LYS A 353 -33.80 -44.52 21.93
N ARG A 354 -35.02 -44.41 22.49
CA ARG A 354 -35.94 -43.29 22.20
C ARG A 354 -35.39 -41.92 22.64
N ARG A 355 -34.66 -41.86 23.77
CA ARG A 355 -34.08 -40.61 24.26
C ARG A 355 -32.93 -40.17 23.35
N VAL A 356 -31.96 -41.03 23.06
CA VAL A 356 -30.77 -40.66 22.28
C VAL A 356 -31.10 -40.29 20.84
N VAL A 357 -32.08 -40.94 20.23
CA VAL A 357 -32.58 -40.60 18.88
C VAL A 357 -33.22 -39.20 18.81
N SER A 358 -33.67 -38.65 19.95
CA SER A 358 -34.21 -37.29 20.09
C SER A 358 -33.22 -36.26 20.64
N MET A 359 -32.01 -36.66 21.05
CA MET A 359 -30.97 -35.75 21.51
C MET A 359 -30.31 -35.05 20.33
N THR A 360 -29.75 -33.86 20.58
CA THR A 360 -29.20 -32.97 19.55
C THR A 360 -27.80 -32.48 19.92
N ASP A 361 -26.98 -32.25 18.89
CA ASP A 361 -25.70 -31.56 19.03
C ASP A 361 -25.84 -30.03 19.23
N VAL A 362 -24.72 -29.31 19.34
CA VAL A 362 -24.64 -27.83 19.43
C VAL A 362 -25.36 -27.11 18.29
N GLN A 363 -25.53 -27.75 17.13
CA GLN A 363 -26.23 -27.18 15.97
C GLN A 363 -27.73 -27.55 15.96
N GLY A 364 -28.23 -28.24 16.98
CA GLY A 364 -29.61 -28.73 17.05
C GLY A 364 -29.86 -29.97 16.18
N MET A 365 -28.82 -30.58 15.61
CA MET A 365 -28.96 -31.71 14.70
C MET A 365 -29.08 -33.02 15.48
N THR A 366 -30.12 -33.79 15.18
CA THR A 366 -30.32 -35.18 15.67
C THR A 366 -29.45 -36.18 14.87
N PRO A 367 -29.33 -37.46 15.26
CA PRO A 367 -28.60 -38.47 14.48
C PRO A 367 -29.13 -38.62 13.04
N LEU A 368 -30.44 -38.43 12.83
CA LEU A 368 -31.08 -38.48 11.51
C LEU A 368 -30.56 -37.38 10.57
N HIS A 369 -30.26 -36.19 11.09
CA HIS A 369 -29.62 -35.12 10.33
C HIS A 369 -28.19 -35.53 9.89
N LYS A 370 -27.42 -36.16 10.78
CA LYS A 370 -26.05 -36.64 10.47
C LYS A 370 -26.08 -37.71 9.36
N ALA A 371 -26.99 -38.68 9.45
CA ALA A 371 -27.18 -39.71 8.43
C ALA A 371 -27.65 -39.12 7.08
N SER A 372 -28.56 -38.14 7.13
CA SER A 372 -29.08 -37.44 5.95
C SER A 372 -28.04 -36.55 5.27
N MET A 373 -27.05 -36.02 6.01
CA MET A 373 -25.89 -35.34 5.46
C MET A 373 -24.89 -36.30 4.77
N GLY A 374 -24.88 -37.58 5.16
CA GLY A 374 -23.99 -38.60 4.61
C GLY A 374 -24.54 -39.42 3.43
N ASP A 375 -25.77 -39.13 2.98
CA ASP A 375 -26.53 -39.93 2.00
C ASP A 375 -26.84 -41.39 2.43
N HIS A 376 -26.73 -41.69 3.75
CA HIS A 376 -26.81 -43.04 4.32
C HIS A 376 -28.25 -43.58 4.42
N VAL A 377 -28.88 -43.90 3.29
CA VAL A 377 -30.30 -44.33 3.19
C VAL A 377 -30.68 -45.43 4.20
N ASP A 378 -29.86 -46.46 4.36
CA ASP A 378 -30.19 -47.59 5.25
C ASP A 378 -30.17 -47.18 6.73
N VAL A 379 -29.25 -46.28 7.11
CA VAL A 379 -29.22 -45.69 8.46
C VAL A 379 -30.37 -44.71 8.67
N ILE A 380 -30.77 -43.95 7.63
CA ILE A 380 -31.97 -43.11 7.67
C ILE A 380 -33.21 -43.97 7.90
N GLN A 381 -33.35 -45.11 7.21
CA GLN A 381 -34.44 -46.06 7.48
C GLN A 381 -34.38 -46.57 8.91
N TYR A 382 -33.22 -47.07 9.35
CA TYR A 382 -33.05 -47.65 10.67
C TYR A 382 -33.33 -46.66 11.81
N LEU A 383 -32.97 -45.39 11.65
CA LEU A 383 -33.27 -44.33 12.62
C LEU A 383 -34.75 -43.91 12.61
N LEU A 384 -35.43 -43.93 11.45
CA LEU A 384 -36.88 -43.73 11.39
C LEU A 384 -37.64 -44.89 12.06
N ASP A 385 -37.23 -46.13 11.80
CA ASP A 385 -37.78 -47.34 12.43
C ASP A 385 -37.44 -47.39 13.95
N ALA A 386 -36.36 -46.72 14.37
CA ALA A 386 -36.05 -46.46 15.79
C ALA A 386 -36.93 -45.38 16.45
N GLY A 387 -37.78 -44.68 15.69
CA GLY A 387 -38.68 -43.63 16.17
C GLY A 387 -38.10 -42.22 16.12
N SER A 388 -37.19 -41.92 15.18
CA SER A 388 -36.73 -40.54 14.93
C SER A 388 -37.78 -39.72 14.20
N ASP A 389 -37.88 -38.43 14.55
CA ASP A 389 -38.77 -37.49 13.86
C ASP A 389 -38.15 -37.06 12.52
N ILE A 390 -38.88 -37.36 11.43
CA ILE A 390 -38.48 -37.09 10.05
C ILE A 390 -38.45 -35.60 9.70
N ASP A 391 -39.21 -34.80 10.44
CA ASP A 391 -39.36 -33.35 10.29
C ASP A 391 -38.74 -32.57 11.46
N ALA A 392 -37.90 -33.23 12.27
CA ALA A 392 -37.08 -32.59 13.31
C ALA A 392 -36.29 -31.40 12.76
N ARG A 393 -36.04 -30.36 13.57
CA ARG A 393 -35.44 -29.11 13.09
C ARG A 393 -34.17 -28.73 13.84
N ASP A 394 -33.12 -28.41 13.09
CA ASP A 394 -31.88 -27.87 13.63
C ASP A 394 -31.99 -26.39 14.05
N VAL A 395 -30.93 -25.83 14.66
CA VAL A 395 -30.87 -24.43 15.11
C VAL A 395 -31.20 -23.46 13.96
N SER A 396 -30.78 -23.79 12.74
CA SER A 396 -31.05 -23.03 11.52
C SER A 396 -32.37 -23.40 10.82
N LYS A 397 -33.30 -24.00 11.59
CA LYS A 397 -34.68 -24.35 11.21
C LYS A 397 -34.82 -25.41 10.11
N ARG A 398 -33.72 -26.01 9.65
CA ARG A 398 -33.69 -27.00 8.55
C ARG A 398 -34.18 -28.36 9.06
N THR A 399 -34.84 -29.12 8.18
CA THR A 399 -35.15 -30.54 8.40
C THR A 399 -34.06 -31.44 7.79
N PRO A 400 -34.01 -32.74 8.12
CA PRO A 400 -33.09 -33.70 7.49
C PRO A 400 -33.20 -33.71 5.95
N LEU A 401 -34.41 -33.50 5.40
CA LEU A 401 -34.66 -33.39 3.96
C LEU A 401 -33.99 -32.15 3.33
N ILE A 402 -34.07 -31.00 3.99
CA ILE A 402 -33.39 -29.77 3.54
C ILE A 402 -31.87 -29.90 3.68
N LEU A 403 -31.40 -30.55 4.76
CA LEU A 403 -29.98 -30.78 4.99
C LEU A 403 -29.37 -31.77 3.98
N ALA A 404 -30.07 -32.84 3.62
CA ALA A 404 -29.68 -33.75 2.55
C ALA A 404 -29.54 -33.01 1.21
N ALA A 405 -30.54 -32.19 0.85
CA ALA A 405 -30.48 -31.38 -0.37
C ALA A 405 -29.35 -30.33 -0.35
N LEU A 406 -28.99 -29.78 0.82
CA LEU A 406 -27.87 -28.85 0.97
C LEU A 406 -26.49 -29.50 0.81
N ASN A 407 -26.35 -30.80 1.07
CA ASN A 407 -25.08 -31.53 0.94
C ASN A 407 -25.07 -32.46 -0.30
N SER A 408 -26.02 -32.25 -1.22
CA SER A 408 -26.17 -32.98 -2.49
C SER A 408 -26.48 -34.49 -2.37
N SER A 409 -27.06 -34.91 -1.24
CA SER A 409 -27.41 -36.30 -0.92
C SER A 409 -28.69 -36.74 -1.67
N VAL A 410 -28.55 -37.11 -2.95
CA VAL A 410 -29.68 -37.43 -3.86
C VAL A 410 -30.54 -38.57 -3.33
N HIS A 411 -29.92 -39.63 -2.81
CA HIS A 411 -30.63 -40.85 -2.43
C HIS A 411 -31.42 -40.65 -1.13
N ALA A 412 -30.82 -39.98 -0.13
CA ALA A 412 -31.47 -39.52 1.08
C ALA A 412 -32.64 -38.57 0.78
N VAL A 413 -32.49 -37.60 -0.14
CA VAL A 413 -33.60 -36.74 -0.57
C VAL A 413 -34.73 -37.58 -1.17
N CYS A 414 -34.43 -38.48 -2.10
CA CYS A 414 -35.46 -39.32 -2.73
C CYS A 414 -36.14 -40.28 -1.75
N PHE A 415 -35.39 -40.81 -0.77
CA PHE A 415 -35.90 -41.71 0.26
C PHE A 415 -36.77 -40.98 1.31
N LEU A 416 -36.33 -39.83 1.81
CA LEU A 416 -37.14 -38.98 2.69
C LEU A 416 -38.42 -38.50 1.96
N LEU A 417 -38.33 -38.22 0.65
CA LEU A 417 -39.50 -37.93 -0.18
C LEU A 417 -40.44 -39.15 -0.33
N SER A 418 -39.93 -40.39 -0.34
CA SER A 418 -40.78 -41.60 -0.35
C SER A 418 -41.42 -41.89 1.01
N LYS A 419 -40.75 -41.55 2.12
CA LYS A 419 -41.22 -41.69 3.51
C LYS A 419 -42.12 -40.53 3.99
N ASN A 420 -42.70 -39.76 3.06
CA ASN A 420 -43.63 -38.64 3.35
C ASN A 420 -43.08 -37.48 4.21
N ALA A 421 -41.75 -37.28 4.29
CA ALA A 421 -41.15 -36.09 4.90
C ALA A 421 -41.75 -34.80 4.33
N SER A 422 -42.07 -33.80 5.17
CA SER A 422 -42.91 -32.67 4.74
C SER A 422 -42.21 -31.68 3.80
N LEU A 423 -43.00 -30.86 3.11
CA LEU A 423 -42.52 -29.83 2.16
C LEU A 423 -42.74 -28.39 2.66
N PHE A 424 -43.26 -28.22 3.87
CA PHE A 424 -43.69 -26.91 4.38
C PHE A 424 -42.60 -26.18 5.16
N TYR A 425 -41.65 -26.91 5.75
CA TYR A 425 -40.53 -26.30 6.46
C TYR A 425 -39.54 -25.64 5.50
N ARG A 426 -38.87 -24.62 6.04
CA ARG A 426 -37.92 -23.73 5.35
C ARG A 426 -36.78 -23.43 6.32
N ASP A 427 -35.62 -23.11 5.77
CA ASP A 427 -34.44 -22.72 6.56
C ASP A 427 -34.55 -21.28 7.09
N ASP A 428 -33.54 -20.82 7.83
CA ASP A 428 -33.46 -19.44 8.34
C ASP A 428 -33.51 -18.34 7.26
N SER A 429 -33.11 -18.66 6.02
CA SER A 429 -33.23 -17.74 4.87
C SER A 429 -34.60 -17.83 4.20
N ASP A 430 -35.57 -18.50 4.83
CA ASP A 430 -36.91 -18.77 4.32
C ASP A 430 -36.92 -19.56 2.99
N ARG A 431 -35.79 -20.24 2.65
CA ARG A 431 -35.65 -21.06 1.44
C ARG A 431 -36.31 -22.42 1.63
N ASN A 432 -36.95 -22.90 0.57
CA ASN A 432 -37.55 -24.23 0.50
C ASN A 432 -36.64 -25.25 -0.21
N LEU A 433 -37.10 -26.51 -0.26
CA LEU A 433 -36.40 -27.61 -0.92
C LEU A 433 -35.99 -27.28 -2.37
N LEU A 434 -36.87 -26.67 -3.18
CA LEU A 434 -36.53 -26.35 -4.58
C LEU A 434 -35.40 -25.33 -4.68
N HIS A 435 -35.43 -24.24 -3.91
CA HIS A 435 -34.34 -23.25 -3.89
C HIS A 435 -32.99 -23.92 -3.61
N VAL A 436 -32.95 -24.81 -2.62
CA VAL A 436 -31.75 -25.58 -2.26
C VAL A 436 -31.30 -26.52 -3.38
N THR A 437 -32.21 -27.34 -3.94
CA THR A 437 -31.87 -28.28 -5.02
C THR A 437 -31.31 -27.58 -6.26
N ILE A 438 -31.83 -26.40 -6.61
CA ILE A 438 -31.40 -25.61 -7.76
C ILE A 438 -30.05 -24.94 -7.47
N MET A 439 -29.84 -24.45 -6.25
CA MET A 439 -28.57 -23.84 -5.83
C MET A 439 -27.40 -24.83 -5.89
N GLN A 440 -27.62 -26.11 -5.56
CA GLN A 440 -26.62 -27.18 -5.65
C GLN A 440 -26.61 -27.94 -7.00
N ASN A 441 -27.37 -27.47 -8.01
CA ASN A 441 -27.56 -28.14 -9.30
C ASN A 441 -27.90 -29.65 -9.21
N LEU A 442 -28.71 -30.03 -8.23
CA LEU A 442 -29.16 -31.41 -8.08
C LEU A 442 -30.03 -31.86 -9.27
N PRO A 443 -29.97 -33.15 -9.68
CA PRO A 443 -30.70 -33.67 -10.83
C PRO A 443 -32.22 -33.60 -10.60
N ILE A 444 -32.83 -32.53 -11.10
CA ILE A 444 -34.26 -32.25 -10.89
C ILE A 444 -35.17 -33.29 -11.58
N ASP A 445 -34.65 -34.06 -12.53
CA ASP A 445 -35.41 -35.13 -13.18
C ASP A 445 -35.65 -36.30 -12.21
N THR A 446 -34.62 -36.79 -11.50
CA THR A 446 -34.77 -37.88 -10.52
C THR A 446 -35.57 -37.44 -9.30
N ILE A 447 -35.19 -36.32 -8.68
CA ILE A 447 -35.92 -35.71 -7.56
C ILE A 447 -37.35 -35.37 -7.98
N GLY A 448 -37.55 -34.87 -9.19
CA GLY A 448 -38.86 -34.58 -9.78
C GLY A 448 -39.77 -35.80 -9.87
N THR A 449 -39.24 -36.98 -10.19
CA THR A 449 -40.06 -38.22 -10.19
C THR A 449 -40.58 -38.63 -8.81
N ALA A 450 -39.99 -38.14 -7.72
CA ALA A 450 -40.47 -38.32 -6.35
C ALA A 450 -41.33 -37.13 -5.90
N LEU A 451 -40.92 -35.90 -6.23
CA LEU A 451 -41.55 -34.66 -5.77
C LEU A 451 -42.88 -34.37 -6.49
N PHE A 452 -42.93 -34.50 -7.83
CA PHE A 452 -44.13 -34.16 -8.61
C PHE A 452 -45.28 -35.19 -8.49
N LYS A 453 -45.05 -36.30 -7.77
CA LYS A 453 -46.09 -37.30 -7.42
C LYS A 453 -46.91 -36.93 -6.18
N ARG A 454 -46.54 -35.86 -5.45
CA ARG A 454 -47.19 -35.45 -4.19
C ARG A 454 -48.16 -34.30 -4.43
N ASP A 455 -49.40 -34.38 -3.94
CA ASP A 455 -50.48 -33.44 -4.27
C ASP A 455 -50.25 -31.96 -3.92
N ASN A 456 -49.22 -31.64 -3.13
CA ASN A 456 -48.91 -30.28 -2.65
C ASN A 456 -47.63 -29.65 -3.24
N TYR A 457 -46.95 -30.25 -4.23
CA TYR A 457 -45.64 -29.74 -4.71
C TYR A 457 -45.69 -28.29 -5.23
N ARG A 458 -46.83 -27.83 -5.75
CA ARG A 458 -46.98 -26.51 -6.39
C ARG A 458 -46.69 -25.34 -5.44
N ILE A 459 -46.94 -25.52 -4.15
CA ILE A 459 -46.68 -24.50 -3.11
C ILE A 459 -45.20 -24.09 -3.11
N LEU A 460 -44.29 -25.00 -3.49
CA LEU A 460 -42.86 -24.74 -3.58
C LEU A 460 -42.49 -23.72 -4.68
N PHE A 461 -43.36 -23.47 -5.68
CA PHE A 461 -43.13 -22.48 -6.73
C PHE A 461 -43.58 -21.05 -6.33
N ASP A 462 -44.50 -20.92 -5.37
CA ASP A 462 -45.04 -19.62 -4.90
C ASP A 462 -44.35 -19.10 -3.63
N GLN A 463 -43.64 -19.97 -2.92
CA GLN A 463 -42.77 -19.56 -1.81
C GLN A 463 -41.55 -18.78 -2.32
N ARG A 464 -41.13 -17.79 -1.54
CA ARG A 464 -39.96 -16.95 -1.77
C ARG A 464 -39.04 -16.95 -0.54
N ASP A 465 -37.76 -16.69 -0.75
CA ASP A 465 -36.77 -16.48 0.32
C ASP A 465 -36.81 -15.04 0.89
N THR A 466 -35.90 -14.72 1.82
CA THR A 466 -35.77 -13.39 2.44
C THR A 466 -35.65 -12.26 1.41
N ASP A 467 -34.92 -12.50 0.33
CA ASP A 467 -34.62 -11.53 -0.72
C ASP A 467 -35.73 -11.47 -1.79
N GLY A 468 -36.76 -12.31 -1.61
CA GLY A 468 -37.94 -12.43 -2.45
C GLY A 468 -37.70 -13.22 -3.73
N PHE A 469 -36.57 -13.94 -3.84
CA PHE A 469 -36.31 -14.81 -4.97
C PHE A 469 -37.22 -16.04 -4.89
N TYR A 470 -37.62 -16.53 -6.06
CA TYR A 470 -38.37 -17.75 -6.28
C TYR A 470 -37.45 -18.82 -6.90
N PRO A 471 -37.81 -20.13 -6.92
CA PRO A 471 -36.91 -21.17 -7.44
C PRO A 471 -36.49 -20.93 -8.90
N ILE A 472 -37.40 -20.38 -9.71
CA ILE A 472 -37.15 -20.01 -11.11
C ILE A 472 -36.12 -18.87 -11.26
N HIS A 473 -35.97 -18.00 -10.26
CA HIS A 473 -34.96 -16.93 -10.24
C HIS A 473 -33.56 -17.49 -10.01
N TYR A 474 -33.39 -18.45 -9.10
CA TYR A 474 -32.12 -19.19 -8.93
C TYR A 474 -31.73 -19.92 -10.22
N ALA A 475 -32.66 -20.66 -10.84
CA ALA A 475 -32.41 -21.36 -12.11
C ALA A 475 -32.04 -20.40 -13.25
N SER A 476 -32.58 -19.17 -13.24
CA SER A 476 -32.26 -18.13 -14.23
C SER A 476 -30.89 -17.48 -13.98
N ARG A 477 -30.54 -17.24 -12.71
CA ARG A 477 -29.27 -16.63 -12.24
C ARG A 477 -28.07 -17.55 -12.50
N ASP A 478 -28.11 -18.76 -11.94
CA ASP A 478 -27.08 -19.78 -12.14
C ASP A 478 -27.14 -20.38 -13.56
N GLY A 479 -28.29 -20.19 -14.23
CA GLY A 479 -28.45 -20.37 -15.68
C GLY A 479 -28.60 -21.82 -16.11
N LEU A 480 -29.37 -22.58 -15.35
CA LEU A 480 -29.62 -24.01 -15.46
C LEU A 480 -30.76 -24.27 -16.44
N VAL A 481 -30.43 -24.35 -17.73
CA VAL A 481 -31.37 -24.52 -18.86
C VAL A 481 -32.34 -25.69 -18.63
N ASN A 482 -31.82 -26.89 -18.32
CA ASN A 482 -32.64 -28.10 -18.15
C ASN A 482 -33.67 -27.91 -17.02
N VAL A 483 -33.19 -27.48 -15.85
CA VAL A 483 -34.01 -27.17 -14.67
C VAL A 483 -35.08 -26.13 -15.01
N LEU A 484 -34.71 -25.06 -15.71
CA LEU A 484 -35.64 -24.03 -16.16
C LEU A 484 -36.71 -24.61 -17.11
N THR A 485 -36.39 -25.57 -18.00
CA THR A 485 -37.42 -26.23 -18.82
C THR A 485 -38.38 -27.06 -17.98
N VAL A 486 -37.89 -27.76 -16.95
CA VAL A 486 -38.72 -28.61 -16.08
C VAL A 486 -39.65 -27.75 -15.23
N LEU A 487 -39.15 -26.69 -14.60
CA LEU A 487 -39.96 -25.74 -13.83
C LEU A 487 -41.07 -25.11 -14.68
N ILE A 488 -40.76 -24.63 -15.88
CA ILE A 488 -41.73 -24.03 -16.80
C ILE A 488 -42.79 -25.07 -17.24
N LYS A 489 -42.36 -26.30 -17.59
CA LYS A 489 -43.28 -27.41 -17.95
C LYS A 489 -44.23 -27.79 -16.81
N GLN A 490 -43.78 -27.71 -15.55
CA GLN A 490 -44.57 -28.00 -14.36
C GLN A 490 -45.42 -26.81 -13.86
N GLY A 491 -45.42 -25.69 -14.59
CA GLY A 491 -46.31 -24.54 -14.34
C GLY A 491 -45.73 -23.40 -13.50
N ALA A 492 -44.41 -23.31 -13.33
CA ALA A 492 -43.79 -22.19 -12.61
C ALA A 492 -43.97 -20.86 -13.36
N GLU A 493 -44.54 -19.85 -12.67
CA GLU A 493 -44.80 -18.54 -13.28
C GLU A 493 -43.52 -17.72 -13.53
N ILE A 494 -43.30 -17.37 -14.79
CA ILE A 494 -42.11 -16.60 -15.23
C ILE A 494 -42.20 -15.11 -14.81
N ASN A 495 -43.42 -14.62 -14.55
CA ASN A 495 -43.74 -13.23 -14.20
C ASN A 495 -43.54 -12.88 -12.71
N LYS A 496 -43.15 -13.84 -11.84
CA LYS A 496 -42.81 -13.55 -10.43
C LYS A 496 -41.60 -12.61 -10.36
N LYS A 497 -41.57 -11.76 -9.33
CA LYS A 497 -40.54 -10.71 -9.15
C LYS A 497 -39.89 -10.78 -7.77
N THR A 498 -38.59 -10.51 -7.71
CA THR A 498 -37.84 -10.38 -6.44
C THR A 498 -38.29 -9.16 -5.63
N ASN A 499 -37.79 -8.99 -4.40
CA ASN A 499 -38.02 -7.75 -3.64
C ASN A 499 -37.51 -6.51 -4.43
N GLN A 500 -36.45 -6.68 -5.23
CA GLN A 500 -35.91 -5.65 -6.14
C GLN A 500 -36.74 -5.44 -7.43
N ARG A 501 -37.94 -6.03 -7.52
CA ARG A 501 -38.82 -6.06 -8.71
C ARG A 501 -38.20 -6.69 -9.98
N GLN A 502 -37.04 -7.32 -9.86
CA GLN A 502 -36.37 -8.01 -10.96
C GLN A 502 -37.12 -9.28 -11.34
N SER A 503 -37.18 -9.57 -12.63
CA SER A 503 -37.77 -10.80 -13.17
C SER A 503 -36.69 -11.85 -13.44
N SER A 504 -37.09 -13.08 -13.72
CA SER A 504 -36.21 -14.17 -14.21
C SER A 504 -35.24 -13.71 -15.33
N LEU A 505 -35.75 -12.94 -16.29
CA LEU A 505 -34.97 -12.40 -17.41
C LEU A 505 -33.94 -11.34 -16.99
N HIS A 506 -34.23 -10.49 -15.98
CA HIS A 506 -33.27 -9.50 -15.46
C HIS A 506 -32.01 -10.21 -14.94
N LEU A 507 -32.20 -11.23 -14.11
CA LEU A 507 -31.10 -12.03 -13.55
C LEU A 507 -30.34 -12.79 -14.65
N ALA A 508 -31.04 -13.47 -15.56
CA ALA A 508 -30.39 -14.16 -16.67
C ALA A 508 -29.56 -13.20 -17.55
N ALA A 509 -30.03 -11.96 -17.75
CA ALA A 509 -29.35 -10.94 -18.52
C ALA A 509 -28.15 -10.32 -17.78
N GLN A 510 -28.29 -10.05 -16.48
CA GLN A 510 -27.24 -9.54 -15.59
C GLN A 510 -26.04 -10.50 -15.52
N TYR A 511 -26.28 -11.81 -15.42
CA TYR A 511 -25.25 -12.85 -15.38
C TYR A 511 -24.88 -13.42 -16.76
N GLY A 512 -25.30 -12.77 -17.86
CA GLY A 512 -24.85 -13.09 -19.22
C GLY A 512 -25.31 -14.44 -19.77
N ARG A 513 -26.33 -15.07 -19.16
CA ARG A 513 -26.76 -16.44 -19.43
C ARG A 513 -27.57 -16.55 -20.73
N TYR A 514 -26.87 -16.44 -21.86
CA TYR A 514 -27.44 -16.43 -23.21
C TYR A 514 -28.47 -17.56 -23.48
N ASN A 515 -28.19 -18.80 -23.05
CA ASN A 515 -29.09 -19.92 -23.30
C ASN A 515 -30.40 -19.84 -22.49
N THR A 516 -30.37 -19.42 -21.22
CA THR A 516 -31.60 -19.21 -20.44
C THR A 516 -32.34 -17.96 -20.88
N CYS A 517 -31.63 -16.87 -21.24
CA CYS A 517 -32.25 -15.70 -21.89
C CYS A 517 -33.01 -16.11 -23.16
N ARG A 518 -32.39 -16.91 -24.04
CA ARG A 518 -33.03 -17.45 -25.24
C ARG A 518 -34.28 -18.24 -24.88
N GLN A 519 -34.18 -19.21 -23.97
CA GLN A 519 -35.30 -20.05 -23.56
C GLN A 519 -36.47 -19.24 -22.96
N LEU A 520 -36.18 -18.26 -22.11
CA LEU A 520 -37.19 -17.35 -21.54
C LEU A 520 -37.88 -16.53 -22.64
N LEU A 521 -37.14 -16.05 -23.65
CA LEU A 521 -37.67 -15.29 -24.78
C LEU A 521 -38.28 -16.15 -25.90
N ASP A 522 -38.11 -17.47 -25.85
CA ASP A 522 -38.80 -18.45 -26.70
C ASP A 522 -40.09 -18.97 -26.03
N THR A 523 -40.31 -18.69 -24.74
CA THR A 523 -41.49 -19.15 -23.98
C THR A 523 -42.66 -18.15 -24.05
N SER A 524 -43.89 -18.66 -24.16
CA SER A 524 -45.12 -17.85 -24.21
C SER A 524 -45.28 -16.96 -22.97
N GLY A 525 -45.30 -15.64 -23.16
CA GLY A 525 -45.43 -14.63 -22.10
C GLY A 525 -44.30 -13.59 -22.08
N PHE A 526 -43.15 -13.89 -22.70
CA PHE A 526 -41.92 -13.09 -22.61
C PHE A 526 -42.07 -11.59 -22.93
N LYS A 527 -42.99 -11.22 -23.83
CA LYS A 527 -43.19 -9.84 -24.32
C LYS A 527 -43.44 -8.83 -23.19
N ARG A 528 -44.07 -9.26 -22.10
CA ARG A 528 -44.30 -8.42 -20.91
C ARG A 528 -43.01 -8.16 -20.15
N ILE A 529 -42.21 -9.20 -19.93
CA ILE A 529 -40.98 -9.16 -19.12
C ILE A 529 -39.87 -8.39 -19.83
N LEU A 530 -39.80 -8.48 -21.18
CA LEU A 530 -38.72 -7.93 -22.01
C LEU A 530 -38.40 -6.45 -21.74
N ASN A 531 -39.43 -5.63 -21.52
CA ASN A 531 -39.32 -4.18 -21.33
C ASN A 531 -39.82 -3.71 -19.95
N GLU A 532 -40.11 -4.63 -19.01
CA GLU A 532 -40.49 -4.23 -17.65
C GLU A 532 -39.23 -3.79 -16.85
N PRO A 533 -39.28 -2.65 -16.15
CA PRO A 533 -38.19 -2.20 -15.29
C PRO A 533 -38.18 -2.94 -13.94
N ASP A 534 -37.03 -2.87 -13.26
CA ASP A 534 -36.85 -3.27 -11.87
C ASP A 534 -37.07 -2.09 -10.89
N GLN A 535 -36.56 -2.18 -9.65
CA GLN A 535 -36.66 -1.12 -8.64
C GLN A 535 -35.89 0.17 -8.96
N HIS A 536 -34.92 0.13 -9.88
CA HIS A 536 -34.10 1.28 -10.28
C HIS A 536 -34.57 1.91 -11.60
N GLY A 537 -35.57 1.31 -12.26
CA GLY A 537 -35.96 1.68 -13.62
C GLY A 537 -35.16 0.92 -14.70
N GLN A 538 -34.23 0.05 -14.31
CA GLN A 538 -33.39 -0.69 -15.23
C GLN A 538 -34.17 -1.86 -15.86
N THR A 539 -34.15 -1.94 -17.18
CA THR A 539 -34.66 -3.10 -17.95
C THR A 539 -33.58 -4.17 -18.08
N PRO A 540 -33.90 -5.41 -18.50
CA PRO A 540 -32.88 -6.45 -18.72
C PRO A 540 -31.78 -6.01 -19.71
N LEU A 541 -32.10 -5.11 -20.64
CA LEU A 541 -31.15 -4.49 -21.57
C LEU A 541 -30.12 -3.60 -20.85
N HIS A 542 -30.51 -2.83 -19.82
CA HIS A 542 -29.57 -2.05 -19.02
C HIS A 542 -28.57 -2.96 -18.31
N LEU A 543 -29.07 -3.95 -17.57
CA LEU A 543 -28.23 -4.89 -16.78
C LEU A 543 -27.23 -5.67 -17.64
N CYS A 544 -27.60 -6.09 -18.87
CA CYS A 544 -26.65 -6.75 -19.76
C CYS A 544 -25.67 -5.78 -20.45
N CYS A 545 -26.01 -4.49 -20.58
CA CYS A 545 -25.09 -3.47 -21.08
C CYS A 545 -24.07 -3.06 -20.01
N GLN A 546 -24.55 -2.90 -18.77
CA GLN A 546 -23.76 -2.63 -17.56
C GLN A 546 -22.65 -3.67 -17.34
N ASN A 547 -22.97 -4.96 -17.55
CA ASN A 547 -22.02 -6.06 -17.37
C ASN A 547 -21.36 -6.55 -18.69
N GLY A 548 -21.54 -5.83 -19.80
CA GLY A 548 -20.79 -6.07 -21.04
C GLY A 548 -21.20 -7.29 -21.89
N HIS A 549 -22.39 -7.87 -21.66
CA HIS A 549 -22.82 -9.14 -22.24
C HIS A 549 -23.32 -9.01 -23.70
N THR A 550 -22.42 -8.67 -24.62
CA THR A 550 -22.67 -8.43 -26.07
C THR A 550 -23.65 -9.40 -26.73
N ARG A 551 -23.51 -10.71 -26.51
CA ARG A 551 -24.38 -11.74 -27.10
C ARG A 551 -25.81 -11.70 -26.55
N VAL A 552 -26.00 -11.28 -25.29
CA VAL A 552 -27.33 -11.08 -24.68
C VAL A 552 -27.94 -9.76 -25.16
N VAL A 553 -27.14 -8.68 -25.24
CA VAL A 553 -27.56 -7.41 -25.86
C VAL A 553 -28.11 -7.67 -27.28
N GLN A 554 -27.34 -8.35 -28.14
CA GLN A 554 -27.76 -8.72 -29.49
C GLN A 554 -29.08 -9.51 -29.50
N LEU A 555 -29.22 -10.52 -28.62
CA LEU A 555 -30.42 -11.37 -28.54
C LEU A 555 -31.66 -10.60 -28.06
N LEU A 556 -31.53 -9.69 -27.08
CA LEU A 556 -32.61 -8.82 -26.62
C LEU A 556 -33.04 -7.84 -27.71
N LEU A 557 -32.10 -7.25 -28.45
CA LEU A 557 -32.39 -6.36 -29.57
C LEU A 557 -33.12 -7.08 -30.72
N HIS A 558 -32.68 -8.31 -31.09
CA HIS A 558 -33.38 -9.13 -32.09
C HIS A 558 -34.81 -9.52 -31.66
N LYS A 559 -35.10 -9.55 -30.35
CA LYS A 559 -36.42 -9.85 -29.79
C LYS A 559 -37.29 -8.59 -29.58
N GLY A 560 -36.79 -7.39 -29.90
CA GLY A 560 -37.54 -6.13 -29.83
C GLY A 560 -37.47 -5.40 -28.47
N ALA A 561 -36.35 -5.50 -27.75
CA ALA A 561 -36.12 -4.72 -26.53
C ALA A 561 -36.09 -3.20 -26.83
N GLN A 562 -36.69 -2.41 -25.95
CA GLN A 562 -36.80 -0.95 -26.07
C GLN A 562 -35.71 -0.22 -25.28
N PHE A 563 -35.22 0.89 -25.84
CA PHE A 563 -34.30 1.81 -25.17
C PHE A 563 -35.07 2.79 -24.29
N THR A 564 -35.63 2.28 -23.19
CA THR A 564 -36.15 3.11 -22.10
C THR A 564 -35.01 3.83 -21.37
N LYS A 565 -35.37 4.74 -20.45
CA LYS A 565 -34.44 5.33 -19.48
C LYS A 565 -34.62 4.72 -18.09
N SER A 566 -33.52 4.63 -17.35
CA SER A 566 -33.49 4.39 -15.90
C SER A 566 -34.13 5.55 -15.12
N PHE A 567 -34.38 5.40 -13.80
CA PHE A 567 -34.90 6.50 -12.96
C PHE A 567 -33.91 7.68 -12.83
N ASP A 568 -32.60 7.42 -12.99
CA ASP A 568 -31.55 8.43 -13.09
C ASP A 568 -31.45 9.07 -14.50
N GLY A 569 -32.33 8.66 -15.43
CA GLY A 569 -32.42 9.17 -16.79
C GLY A 569 -31.40 8.56 -17.76
N ASP A 570 -30.49 7.71 -17.29
CA ASP A 570 -29.51 6.99 -18.09
C ASP A 570 -30.17 6.03 -19.09
N THR A 571 -29.51 5.84 -20.23
CA THR A 571 -29.90 4.84 -21.25
C THR A 571 -28.92 3.65 -21.22
N PRO A 572 -29.21 2.50 -21.88
CA PRO A 572 -28.29 1.37 -21.92
C PRO A 572 -26.89 1.71 -22.50
N LEU A 573 -26.79 2.79 -23.29
CA LEU A 573 -25.52 3.32 -23.80
C LEU A 573 -24.72 4.06 -22.72
N HIS A 574 -25.38 4.74 -21.76
CA HIS A 574 -24.70 5.34 -20.61
C HIS A 574 -24.10 4.26 -19.70
N GLU A 575 -24.85 3.18 -19.44
CA GLU A 575 -24.38 2.04 -18.64
C GLU A 575 -23.17 1.34 -19.27
N ALA A 576 -23.22 1.09 -20.59
CA ALA A 576 -22.09 0.53 -21.33
C ALA A 576 -20.88 1.49 -21.33
N ALA A 577 -21.10 2.80 -21.39
CA ALA A 577 -20.06 3.82 -21.39
C ALA A 577 -19.41 4.02 -20.00
N SER A 578 -20.16 3.95 -18.91
CA SER A 578 -19.65 4.07 -17.54
C SER A 578 -18.87 2.82 -17.09
N HIS A 579 -19.23 1.64 -17.58
CA HIS A 579 -18.57 0.37 -17.24
C HIS A 579 -17.46 -0.04 -18.24
N GLY A 580 -17.32 0.67 -19.36
CA GLY A 580 -16.17 0.54 -20.27
C GLY A 580 -16.32 -0.51 -21.38
N HIS A 581 -17.57 -0.83 -21.76
CA HIS A 581 -17.87 -1.96 -22.64
C HIS A 581 -17.97 -1.55 -24.11
N VAL A 582 -16.83 -1.22 -24.71
CA VAL A 582 -16.68 -0.80 -26.14
C VAL A 582 -17.50 -1.69 -27.10
N SER A 583 -17.45 -3.02 -26.92
CA SER A 583 -18.14 -3.97 -27.79
C SER A 583 -19.67 -3.97 -27.63
N THR A 584 -20.24 -3.65 -26.46
CA THR A 584 -21.69 -3.45 -26.32
C THR A 584 -22.10 -2.07 -26.83
N MET A 585 -21.30 -1.03 -26.56
CA MET A 585 -21.51 0.29 -27.16
C MET A 585 -21.55 0.20 -28.69
N HIS A 586 -20.63 -0.56 -29.31
CA HIS A 586 -20.60 -0.73 -30.75
C HIS A 586 -21.86 -1.42 -31.30
N THR A 587 -22.38 -2.47 -30.65
CA THR A 587 -23.62 -3.13 -31.10
C THR A 587 -24.87 -2.29 -30.86
N ILE A 588 -24.92 -1.51 -29.77
CA ILE A 588 -25.99 -0.54 -29.51
C ILE A 588 -25.99 0.57 -30.59
N LEU A 589 -24.81 1.12 -30.89
CA LEU A 589 -24.65 2.22 -31.86
C LEU A 589 -24.84 1.77 -33.32
N GLN A 590 -24.58 0.50 -33.65
CA GLN A 590 -24.98 -0.11 -34.92
C GLN A 590 -26.51 -0.18 -35.07
N ALA A 591 -27.23 -0.43 -33.98
CA ALA A 591 -28.69 -0.55 -34.01
C ALA A 591 -29.39 0.83 -33.98
N HIS A 592 -28.96 1.75 -33.10
CA HIS A 592 -29.64 3.03 -32.85
C HIS A 592 -28.62 4.16 -32.62
N THR A 593 -28.25 4.87 -33.70
CA THR A 593 -27.29 6.00 -33.67
C THR A 593 -27.78 7.21 -32.87
N HIS A 594 -29.09 7.46 -32.81
CA HIS A 594 -29.67 8.62 -32.10
C HIS A 594 -29.41 8.63 -30.58
N LEU A 595 -28.93 7.52 -29.99
CA LEU A 595 -28.63 7.44 -28.56
C LEU A 595 -27.35 8.19 -28.14
N ILE A 596 -26.46 8.52 -29.09
CA ILE A 596 -25.15 9.16 -28.82
C ILE A 596 -25.29 10.46 -28.02
N ASN A 597 -26.25 11.31 -28.41
CA ASN A 597 -26.49 12.62 -27.80
C ASN A 597 -27.66 12.58 -26.79
N SER A 598 -28.07 11.40 -26.33
CA SER A 598 -29.06 11.29 -25.26
C SER A 598 -28.47 11.78 -23.93
N VAL A 599 -29.22 12.56 -23.16
CA VAL A 599 -28.81 13.07 -21.83
C VAL A 599 -29.54 12.38 -20.69
N ASN A 600 -28.87 12.13 -19.57
CA ASN A 600 -29.47 11.66 -18.32
C ASN A 600 -30.00 12.81 -17.45
N ARG A 601 -30.42 12.53 -16.21
CA ARG A 601 -31.02 13.54 -15.30
C ARG A 601 -30.05 14.65 -14.85
N LEU A 602 -28.74 14.41 -14.93
CA LEU A 602 -27.68 15.39 -14.61
C LEU A 602 -27.23 16.19 -15.84
N GLY A 603 -27.87 15.97 -17.00
CA GLY A 603 -27.45 16.54 -18.29
C GLY A 603 -26.24 15.84 -18.91
N MET A 604 -25.69 14.80 -18.27
CA MET A 604 -24.57 14.04 -18.81
C MET A 604 -24.99 13.26 -20.05
N THR A 605 -24.11 13.22 -21.06
CA THR A 605 -24.19 12.30 -22.21
C THR A 605 -23.32 11.06 -21.97
N PRO A 606 -23.42 9.98 -22.78
CA PRO A 606 -22.51 8.83 -22.67
C PRO A 606 -21.02 9.20 -22.75
N LEU A 607 -20.68 10.29 -23.44
CA LEU A 607 -19.30 10.80 -23.52
C LEU A 607 -18.81 11.34 -22.16
N HIS A 608 -19.69 12.02 -21.40
CA HIS A 608 -19.40 12.45 -20.04
C HIS A 608 -19.20 11.25 -19.11
N CYS A 609 -20.05 10.22 -19.22
CA CYS A 609 -19.92 9.00 -18.42
C CYS A 609 -18.62 8.23 -18.73
N ALA A 610 -18.27 8.05 -20.01
CA ALA A 610 -17.00 7.42 -20.41
C ALA A 610 -15.78 8.22 -19.93
N ALA A 611 -15.82 9.55 -20.07
CA ALA A 611 -14.73 10.44 -19.66
C ALA A 611 -14.54 10.52 -18.14
N ALA A 612 -15.64 10.51 -17.37
CA ALA A 612 -15.61 10.48 -15.89
C ALA A 612 -15.17 9.12 -15.33
N ALA A 613 -15.47 8.02 -16.02
CA ALA A 613 -15.06 6.68 -15.63
C ALA A 613 -13.62 6.32 -16.05
N GLY A 614 -13.08 6.98 -17.09
CA GLY A 614 -11.69 6.83 -17.54
C GLY A 614 -11.49 5.89 -18.75
N HIS A 615 -12.56 5.56 -19.48
CA HIS A 615 -12.52 4.53 -20.52
C HIS A 615 -12.12 5.11 -21.89
N VAL A 616 -10.81 5.13 -22.16
CA VAL A 616 -10.19 5.68 -23.38
C VAL A 616 -10.86 5.19 -24.66
N GLU A 617 -10.94 3.87 -24.87
CA GLU A 617 -11.52 3.27 -26.09
C GLU A 617 -13.01 3.60 -26.27
N CYS A 618 -13.76 3.83 -25.19
CA CYS A 618 -15.16 4.26 -25.23
C CYS A 618 -15.29 5.73 -25.64
N VAL A 619 -14.37 6.58 -25.16
CA VAL A 619 -14.27 7.99 -25.58
C VAL A 619 -13.90 8.07 -27.06
N ASP A 620 -12.86 7.35 -27.50
CA ASP A 620 -12.48 7.30 -28.92
C ASP A 620 -13.60 6.78 -29.83
N LEU A 621 -14.33 5.75 -29.41
CA LEU A 621 -15.51 5.26 -30.15
C LEU A 621 -16.57 6.36 -30.31
N LEU A 622 -16.93 7.08 -29.23
CA LEU A 622 -17.93 8.14 -29.27
C LEU A 622 -17.44 9.37 -30.07
N LEU A 623 -16.18 9.75 -29.94
CA LEU A 623 -15.55 10.82 -30.72
C LEU A 623 -15.53 10.48 -32.22
N SER A 624 -15.21 9.23 -32.58
CA SER A 624 -15.22 8.74 -33.97
C SER A 624 -16.63 8.69 -34.59
N LYS A 625 -17.66 8.56 -33.76
CA LYS A 625 -19.08 8.62 -34.15
C LYS A 625 -19.67 10.04 -34.07
N ALA A 626 -18.81 11.06 -33.97
CA ALA A 626 -19.17 12.47 -33.99
C ALA A 626 -20.21 12.88 -32.92
N ALA A 627 -20.03 12.39 -31.69
CA ALA A 627 -20.78 12.87 -30.52
C ALA A 627 -20.71 14.41 -30.39
N GLU A 628 -21.82 15.02 -29.96
CA GLU A 628 -21.90 16.46 -29.71
C GLU A 628 -21.22 16.85 -28.38
N PHE A 629 -20.61 18.03 -28.37
CA PHE A 629 -19.89 18.56 -27.21
C PHE A 629 -20.83 19.51 -26.44
N VAL A 630 -21.61 18.92 -25.54
CA VAL A 630 -22.58 19.59 -24.67
C VAL A 630 -21.98 19.78 -23.26
N THR A 631 -22.51 20.70 -22.46
CA THR A 631 -22.20 20.82 -21.02
C THR A 631 -23.29 20.19 -20.15
N ASN A 632 -22.90 19.65 -19.00
CA ASN A 632 -23.81 19.16 -17.95
C ASN A 632 -24.69 20.28 -17.37
N ALA A 633 -25.66 19.91 -16.53
CA ALA A 633 -26.46 20.87 -15.76
C ALA A 633 -25.61 21.84 -14.91
N ASP A 634 -24.47 21.37 -14.39
CA ASP A 634 -23.51 22.17 -13.61
C ASP A 634 -22.57 23.05 -14.45
N GLY A 635 -22.69 23.04 -15.79
CA GLY A 635 -21.81 23.78 -16.69
C GLY A 635 -20.41 23.19 -16.85
N GLU A 636 -20.19 21.95 -16.40
CA GLU A 636 -18.98 21.16 -16.66
C GLU A 636 -19.06 20.44 -18.01
N THR A 637 -17.91 20.30 -18.69
CA THR A 637 -17.74 19.52 -19.92
C THR A 637 -17.25 18.10 -19.64
N PHE A 638 -17.36 17.19 -20.61
CA PHE A 638 -16.76 15.85 -20.53
C PHE A 638 -15.24 15.90 -20.32
N PHE A 639 -14.56 16.95 -20.80
CA PHE A 639 -13.13 17.15 -20.60
C PHE A 639 -12.83 17.58 -19.15
N ASP A 640 -13.63 18.50 -18.57
CA ASP A 640 -13.51 18.89 -17.16
C ASP A 640 -13.70 17.68 -16.22
N LEU A 641 -14.61 16.77 -16.54
CA LEU A 641 -14.81 15.53 -15.77
C LEU A 641 -13.57 14.63 -15.80
N ALA A 642 -12.95 14.44 -16.97
CA ALA A 642 -11.70 13.69 -17.08
C ALA A 642 -10.56 14.35 -16.28
N ILE A 643 -10.47 15.69 -16.32
CA ILE A 643 -9.49 16.49 -15.57
C ILE A 643 -9.73 16.35 -14.05
N MET A 644 -10.96 16.54 -13.59
CA MET A 644 -11.38 16.40 -12.18
C MET A 644 -11.08 15.03 -11.60
N LYS A 645 -11.31 13.96 -12.38
CA LYS A 645 -11.03 12.57 -11.99
C LYS A 645 -9.58 12.15 -12.26
N ARG A 646 -8.76 13.03 -12.84
CA ARG A 646 -7.33 12.86 -13.18
C ARG A 646 -7.05 11.73 -14.19
N HIS A 647 -7.96 11.52 -15.13
CA HIS A 647 -7.85 10.52 -16.20
C HIS A 647 -6.94 11.03 -17.34
N LYS A 648 -5.62 11.00 -17.10
CA LYS A 648 -4.58 11.41 -18.05
C LYS A 648 -4.78 10.81 -19.45
N ASP A 649 -4.98 9.50 -19.55
CA ASP A 649 -4.96 8.80 -20.84
C ASP A 649 -6.19 9.14 -21.69
N VAL A 650 -7.34 9.41 -21.06
CA VAL A 650 -8.52 9.98 -21.72
C VAL A 650 -8.22 11.39 -22.23
N CYS A 651 -7.58 12.23 -21.42
CA CYS A 651 -7.20 13.58 -21.83
C CYS A 651 -6.27 13.55 -23.05
N LEU A 652 -5.28 12.65 -23.06
CA LEU A 652 -4.36 12.46 -24.19
C LEU A 652 -5.07 11.96 -25.45
N ALA A 653 -6.06 11.08 -25.34
CA ALA A 653 -6.86 10.63 -26.48
C ALA A 653 -7.72 11.77 -27.08
N ILE A 654 -8.38 12.57 -26.23
CA ILE A 654 -9.13 13.78 -26.65
C ILE A 654 -8.19 14.76 -27.38
N ILE A 655 -6.99 15.01 -26.84
CA ILE A 655 -5.98 15.89 -27.45
C ILE A 655 -5.39 15.28 -28.74
N GLY A 656 -5.30 13.96 -28.85
CA GLY A 656 -4.85 13.24 -30.04
C GLY A 656 -5.87 13.25 -31.18
N HIS A 657 -7.16 13.24 -30.85
CA HIS A 657 -8.26 13.17 -31.81
C HIS A 657 -8.29 14.35 -32.81
N LYS A 658 -8.96 14.17 -33.96
CA LYS A 658 -9.03 15.19 -35.02
C LYS A 658 -9.76 16.47 -34.58
N ARG A 659 -10.73 16.33 -33.67
CA ARG A 659 -11.59 17.42 -33.14
C ARG A 659 -11.05 18.06 -31.84
N TRP A 660 -9.74 18.00 -31.60
CA TRP A 660 -9.12 18.50 -30.36
C TRP A 660 -9.30 20.01 -30.13
N ASN A 661 -9.29 20.83 -31.19
CA ASN A 661 -9.60 22.28 -31.11
C ASN A 661 -11.00 22.51 -30.51
N GLU A 662 -12.02 21.89 -31.12
CA GLU A 662 -13.42 21.99 -30.67
C GLU A 662 -13.61 21.55 -29.21
N ALA A 663 -12.73 20.72 -28.67
CA ALA A 663 -12.75 20.28 -27.26
C ALA A 663 -12.02 21.24 -26.31
N LEU A 664 -11.03 22.02 -26.79
CA LEU A 664 -10.36 23.07 -26.01
C LEU A 664 -11.11 24.41 -26.04
N ASP A 665 -11.87 24.67 -27.11
CA ASP A 665 -12.68 25.87 -27.28
C ASP A 665 -13.96 25.86 -26.40
N LEU A 666 -14.28 24.73 -25.74
CA LEU A 666 -15.43 24.60 -24.85
C LEU A 666 -15.25 25.44 -23.57
N THR A 667 -16.08 26.47 -23.41
CA THR A 667 -16.03 27.33 -22.22
C THR A 667 -16.75 26.68 -21.03
N SER A 668 -15.97 26.21 -20.06
CA SER A 668 -16.46 25.65 -18.79
C SER A 668 -16.82 26.74 -17.78
N VAL A 669 -17.89 26.57 -17.00
CA VAL A 669 -18.19 27.48 -15.88
C VAL A 669 -17.08 27.43 -14.82
N LYS A 670 -16.41 26.28 -14.69
CA LYS A 670 -15.46 25.97 -13.61
C LYS A 670 -14.04 26.44 -13.89
N TYR A 671 -13.47 26.03 -15.03
CA TYR A 671 -12.08 26.35 -15.40
C TYR A 671 -11.95 27.46 -16.45
N ARG A 672 -13.06 27.96 -17.00
CA ARG A 672 -13.15 28.84 -18.19
C ARG A 672 -12.62 28.22 -19.48
N THR A 673 -11.42 27.63 -19.48
CA THR A 673 -10.91 26.78 -20.57
C THR A 673 -10.30 25.49 -20.00
N PRO A 674 -10.43 24.32 -20.67
CA PRO A 674 -9.88 23.06 -20.16
C PRO A 674 -8.36 23.09 -19.98
N LEU A 675 -7.65 23.92 -20.77
CA LEU A 675 -6.20 24.13 -20.62
C LEU A 675 -5.80 24.61 -19.22
N LEU A 676 -6.61 25.45 -18.57
CA LEU A 676 -6.33 25.94 -17.22
C LEU A 676 -6.49 24.81 -16.19
N GLY A 677 -7.53 23.98 -16.33
CA GLY A 677 -7.72 22.77 -15.51
C GLY A 677 -6.60 21.74 -15.71
N LEU A 678 -6.07 21.60 -16.93
CA LEU A 678 -4.90 20.78 -17.22
C LEU A 678 -3.63 21.31 -16.53
N ILE A 679 -3.34 22.61 -16.62
CA ILE A 679 -2.17 23.23 -15.95
C ILE A 679 -2.24 23.01 -14.43
N GLU A 680 -3.42 23.06 -13.84
CA GLU A 680 -3.65 22.81 -12.41
C GLU A 680 -3.55 21.32 -12.04
N HIS A 681 -4.34 20.44 -12.67
CA HIS A 681 -4.51 19.05 -12.19
C HIS A 681 -3.77 17.97 -13.01
N LEU A 682 -3.49 18.19 -14.30
CA LEU A 682 -2.91 17.21 -15.22
C LEU A 682 -1.84 17.85 -16.15
N PRO A 683 -0.74 18.39 -15.59
CA PRO A 683 0.25 19.14 -16.37
C PRO A 683 0.89 18.30 -17.48
N GLU A 684 1.03 16.98 -17.27
CA GLU A 684 1.63 16.04 -18.22
C GLU A 684 0.95 16.00 -19.61
N CYS A 685 -0.27 16.52 -19.75
CA CYS A 685 -0.98 16.62 -21.04
C CYS A 685 -0.66 17.92 -21.80
N VAL A 686 -0.15 18.94 -21.11
CA VAL A 686 0.03 20.30 -21.66
C VAL A 686 1.15 20.38 -22.72
N PRO A 687 2.30 19.68 -22.60
CA PRO A 687 3.31 19.67 -23.67
C PRO A 687 2.75 19.16 -25.00
N VAL A 688 1.90 18.12 -24.97
CA VAL A 688 1.27 17.56 -26.18
C VAL A 688 0.36 18.58 -26.87
N ILE A 689 -0.35 19.44 -26.12
CA ILE A 689 -1.12 20.56 -26.69
C ILE A 689 -0.16 21.57 -27.35
N PHE A 690 0.94 21.90 -26.68
CA PHE A 690 1.91 22.87 -27.17
C PHE A 690 2.66 22.37 -28.42
N ASP A 691 2.98 21.09 -28.51
CA ASP A 691 3.56 20.46 -29.70
C ASP A 691 2.61 20.58 -30.90
N ARG A 692 1.30 20.38 -30.71
CA ARG A 692 0.29 20.59 -31.77
C ARG A 692 0.14 22.06 -32.19
N CYS A 693 0.54 23.00 -31.35
CA CYS A 693 0.59 24.43 -31.67
C CYS A 693 1.87 24.84 -32.43
N ILE A 694 2.86 23.95 -32.56
CA ILE A 694 4.06 24.15 -33.39
C ILE A 694 3.90 23.38 -34.69
N THR A 695 3.52 24.08 -35.77
CA THR A 695 3.36 23.45 -37.09
C THR A 695 4.61 23.62 -37.96
N ARG A 696 5.01 22.53 -38.62
CA ARG A 696 6.17 22.45 -39.54
C ARG A 696 5.63 22.39 -40.98
N THR A 697 6.19 23.18 -41.89
CA THR A 697 5.63 23.30 -43.26
C THR A 697 6.19 22.31 -44.27
N CYS A 698 7.35 21.70 -44.01
CA CYS A 698 7.91 20.60 -44.78
C CYS A 698 8.89 19.79 -43.92
N ASP A 699 9.06 18.50 -44.24
CA ASP A 699 9.98 17.61 -43.49
C ASP A 699 11.46 17.83 -43.88
N ASN A 700 11.71 18.42 -45.06
CA ASN A 700 13.05 18.75 -45.55
C ASN A 700 13.63 19.98 -44.82
N GLN A 701 14.22 19.74 -43.66
CA GLN A 701 14.92 20.74 -42.82
C GLN A 701 15.99 21.58 -43.55
N LYS A 702 16.44 21.18 -44.75
CA LYS A 702 17.47 21.84 -45.56
C LYS A 702 16.93 22.91 -46.52
N ASP A 703 15.61 22.98 -46.73
CA ASP A 703 15.03 23.91 -47.71
C ASP A 703 15.08 25.36 -47.20
N LYS A 704 15.37 26.32 -48.09
CA LYS A 704 15.56 27.75 -47.73
C LYS A 704 14.30 28.39 -47.13
N ASP A 705 13.13 27.83 -47.43
CA ASP A 705 11.84 28.28 -46.96
C ASP A 705 11.26 27.38 -45.85
N PHE A 706 12.05 26.45 -45.30
CA PHE A 706 11.70 25.71 -44.08
C PHE A 706 11.48 26.69 -42.92
N HIS A 707 10.26 26.70 -42.38
CA HIS A 707 9.87 27.55 -41.28
C HIS A 707 8.97 26.82 -40.27
N LEU A 708 9.08 27.26 -39.02
CA LEU A 708 8.20 26.85 -37.93
C LEU A 708 7.14 27.93 -37.74
N ILE A 709 5.88 27.52 -37.66
CA ILE A 709 4.75 28.39 -37.32
C ILE A 709 4.34 28.06 -35.89
N TYR A 710 4.51 29.03 -35.01
CA TYR A 710 4.08 28.97 -33.61
C TYR A 710 2.71 29.64 -33.52
N ASP A 711 1.70 28.90 -33.05
CA ASP A 711 0.37 29.41 -32.77
C ASP A 711 0.21 29.68 -31.26
N PHE A 712 -0.07 30.93 -30.90
CA PHE A 712 -0.12 31.40 -29.53
C PHE A 712 -1.56 31.57 -29.01
N HIS A 713 -2.59 31.26 -29.80
CA HIS A 713 -3.99 31.53 -29.49
C HIS A 713 -4.39 31.12 -28.06
N TYR A 714 -4.16 29.85 -27.70
CA TYR A 714 -4.49 29.30 -26.38
C TYR A 714 -3.62 29.83 -25.22
N ILE A 715 -2.47 30.43 -25.51
CA ILE A 715 -1.44 30.81 -24.52
C ILE A 715 -1.47 32.30 -24.21
N ASN A 716 -1.72 33.13 -25.22
CA ASN A 716 -1.86 34.58 -25.10
C ASN A 716 -3.26 35.00 -24.59
N TRP A 717 -4.04 34.08 -24.02
CA TRP A 717 -5.39 34.36 -23.53
C TRP A 717 -5.38 35.43 -22.42
N THR A 718 -6.25 36.43 -22.57
CA THR A 718 -6.38 37.56 -21.65
C THR A 718 -7.79 37.58 -21.07
N ASP A 719 -7.91 37.38 -19.75
CA ASP A 719 -9.21 37.42 -19.07
C ASP A 719 -9.51 38.82 -18.53
N VAL A 720 -10.79 39.13 -18.37
CA VAL A 720 -11.31 40.35 -17.73
C VAL A 720 -12.09 39.92 -16.49
N THR A 721 -11.44 40.00 -15.32
CA THR A 721 -12.06 39.64 -14.05
C THR A 721 -12.60 40.89 -13.37
N GLU A 722 -13.83 40.81 -12.86
CA GLU A 722 -14.40 41.86 -12.03
C GLU A 722 -13.99 41.61 -10.57
N VAL A 723 -13.29 42.57 -9.98
CA VAL A 723 -12.81 42.50 -8.59
C VAL A 723 -13.08 43.87 -7.96
N ASP A 724 -13.83 43.89 -6.86
CA ASP A 724 -14.24 45.10 -6.14
C ASP A 724 -14.99 46.14 -7.02
N GLY A 725 -15.83 45.67 -7.94
CA GLY A 725 -16.55 46.51 -8.91
C GLY A 725 -15.65 47.17 -9.97
N LYS A 726 -14.40 46.68 -10.12
CA LYS A 726 -13.44 47.15 -11.12
C LYS A 726 -13.03 46.00 -12.03
N PHE A 727 -13.21 46.16 -13.34
CA PHE A 727 -12.73 45.23 -14.35
C PHE A 727 -11.19 45.28 -14.43
N ARG A 728 -10.53 44.29 -13.82
CA ARG A 728 -9.08 44.10 -13.92
C ARG A 728 -8.77 43.18 -15.10
N ARG A 729 -7.74 43.52 -15.89
CA ARG A 729 -7.25 42.65 -16.96
C ARG A 729 -6.14 41.74 -16.45
N CYS A 730 -6.30 40.45 -16.69
CA CYS A 730 -5.31 39.41 -16.43
C CYS A 730 -4.75 38.94 -17.78
N PRO A 731 -3.75 39.64 -18.35
CA PRO A 731 -3.04 39.13 -19.51
C PRO A 731 -2.31 37.82 -19.17
N MET A 732 -2.00 37.01 -20.18
CA MET A 732 -1.16 35.81 -20.05
C MET A 732 -1.61 34.82 -18.95
N LEU A 733 -2.92 34.60 -18.80
CA LEU A 733 -3.44 33.78 -17.70
C LEU A 733 -2.82 32.36 -17.66
N PRO A 734 -2.62 31.64 -18.78
CA PRO A 734 -1.96 30.33 -18.77
C PRO A 734 -0.54 30.37 -18.20
N LEU A 735 0.30 31.34 -18.59
CA LEU A 735 1.67 31.46 -18.06
C LEU A 735 1.68 31.92 -16.60
N ASN A 736 0.80 32.82 -16.20
CA ASN A 736 0.65 33.22 -14.80
C ASN A 736 0.20 32.05 -13.92
N MET A 737 -0.67 31.16 -14.42
CA MET A 737 -1.06 29.92 -13.73
C MET A 737 0.08 28.89 -13.70
N MET A 738 0.88 28.77 -14.77
CA MET A 738 2.10 27.94 -14.76
C MET A 738 3.11 28.41 -13.72
N VAL A 739 3.34 29.72 -13.59
CA VAL A 739 4.19 30.30 -12.54
C VAL A 739 3.60 30.02 -11.15
N LYS A 740 2.30 30.28 -10.95
CA LYS A 740 1.59 30.05 -9.68
C LYS A 740 1.67 28.59 -9.20
N PHE A 741 1.59 27.62 -10.11
CA PHE A 741 1.67 26.18 -9.80
C PHE A 741 3.08 25.58 -9.99
N GLY A 742 4.12 26.39 -10.16
CA GLY A 742 5.51 25.91 -10.29
C GLY A 742 5.71 24.95 -11.47
N ARG A 743 5.01 25.14 -12.59
CA ARG A 743 5.08 24.29 -13.80
C ARG A 743 6.32 24.61 -14.65
N THR A 744 7.47 24.59 -14.01
CA THR A 744 8.80 24.96 -14.51
C THR A 744 9.11 24.41 -15.90
N ASN A 745 8.99 23.08 -16.08
CA ASN A 745 9.34 22.39 -17.33
C ASN A 745 8.43 22.77 -18.52
N HIS A 746 7.28 23.42 -18.25
CA HIS A 746 6.34 23.89 -19.27
C HIS A 746 6.60 25.34 -19.66
N LEU A 747 7.23 26.13 -18.78
CA LEU A 747 7.70 27.49 -19.07
C LEU A 747 8.93 27.48 -19.99
N SER A 748 9.79 26.45 -19.87
CA SER A 748 10.91 26.17 -20.78
C SER A 748 10.50 25.45 -22.07
N HIS A 749 9.20 25.36 -22.38
CA HIS A 749 8.76 24.83 -23.68
C HIS A 749 9.05 25.86 -24.79
N PRO A 750 9.55 25.48 -25.98
CA PRO A 750 9.91 26.43 -27.04
C PRO A 750 8.79 27.39 -27.46
N LEU A 751 7.53 26.98 -27.32
CA LEU A 751 6.34 27.83 -27.57
C LEU A 751 6.20 28.96 -26.53
N CYS A 752 6.48 28.69 -25.26
CA CYS A 752 6.46 29.69 -24.18
C CYS A 752 7.65 30.66 -24.32
N GLU A 753 8.84 30.14 -24.59
CA GLU A 753 10.05 30.94 -24.73
C GLU A 753 10.00 31.85 -25.98
N THR A 754 9.49 31.36 -27.11
CA THR A 754 9.33 32.19 -28.32
C THR A 754 8.28 33.30 -28.12
N LEU A 755 7.19 33.04 -27.40
CA LEU A 755 6.21 34.07 -27.03
C LEU A 755 6.82 35.13 -26.12
N LEU A 756 7.52 34.73 -25.04
CA LEU A 756 8.17 35.66 -24.12
C LEU A 756 9.22 36.50 -24.85
N ARG A 757 10.03 35.88 -25.71
CA ARG A 757 11.00 36.57 -26.56
C ARG A 757 10.35 37.55 -27.54
N GLN A 758 9.18 37.24 -28.10
CA GLN A 758 8.41 38.19 -28.92
C GLN A 758 7.94 39.39 -28.09
N LYS A 759 7.39 39.17 -26.89
CA LYS A 759 6.95 40.27 -26.00
C LYS A 759 8.13 41.14 -25.53
N TRP A 760 9.27 40.52 -25.22
CA TRP A 760 10.52 41.23 -24.89
C TRP A 760 11.01 42.10 -26.05
N LEU A 761 11.13 41.54 -27.26
CA LEU A 761 11.63 42.27 -28.42
C LEU A 761 10.66 43.31 -29.01
N THR A 762 9.35 43.22 -28.73
CA THR A 762 8.35 44.19 -29.26
C THR A 762 8.16 45.41 -28.37
N TYR A 763 8.05 45.24 -27.05
CA TYR A 763 7.81 46.39 -26.14
C TYR A 763 8.62 46.34 -24.84
N GLY A 764 8.95 45.17 -24.29
CA GLY A 764 9.66 45.07 -23.01
C GLY A 764 11.04 45.72 -23.04
N PHE A 765 11.88 45.30 -23.98
CA PHE A 765 13.24 45.80 -24.17
C PHE A 765 13.33 47.32 -24.43
N PRO A 766 12.59 47.92 -25.40
CA PRO A 766 12.72 49.36 -25.66
C PRO A 766 12.22 50.23 -24.50
N ILE A 767 11.17 49.83 -23.78
CA ILE A 767 10.70 50.57 -22.59
C ILE A 767 11.76 50.51 -21.48
N TYR A 768 12.32 49.32 -21.23
CA TYR A 768 13.33 49.12 -20.20
C TYR A 768 14.64 49.87 -20.50
N MET A 769 15.13 49.83 -21.74
CA MET A 769 16.33 50.57 -22.15
C MET A 769 16.17 52.10 -22.07
N LEU A 770 14.97 52.61 -22.37
CA LEU A 770 14.64 54.02 -22.20
C LEU A 770 14.72 54.44 -20.72
N ASN A 771 14.20 53.62 -19.81
CA ASN A 771 14.31 53.87 -18.36
C ASN A 771 15.78 53.85 -17.89
N LEU A 772 16.54 52.81 -18.27
CA LEU A 772 17.95 52.68 -17.93
C LEU A 772 18.79 53.87 -18.44
N CYS A 773 18.47 54.41 -19.63
CA CYS A 773 19.13 55.58 -20.18
C CYS A 773 18.92 56.84 -19.34
N PHE A 774 17.68 57.12 -18.91
CA PHE A 774 17.40 58.26 -18.02
C PHE A 774 18.04 58.10 -16.63
N TYR A 775 18.06 56.87 -16.09
CA TYR A 775 18.72 56.57 -14.82
C TYR A 775 20.24 56.76 -14.88
N LEU A 776 20.89 56.27 -15.95
CA LEU A 776 22.33 56.45 -16.15
C LEU A 776 22.69 57.92 -16.35
N LEU A 777 21.86 58.69 -17.06
CA LEU A 777 22.06 60.14 -17.18
C LEU A 777 21.98 60.84 -15.81
N PHE A 778 21.05 60.42 -14.94
CA PHE A 778 20.91 60.94 -13.58
C PHE A 778 22.12 60.62 -12.72
N LEU A 779 22.57 59.36 -12.73
CA LEU A 779 23.75 58.91 -12.00
C LEU A 779 25.02 59.64 -12.45
N ILE A 780 25.21 59.84 -13.77
CA ILE A 780 26.34 60.59 -14.32
C ILE A 780 26.29 62.06 -13.89
N SER A 781 25.12 62.73 -13.97
CA SER A 781 24.97 64.12 -13.49
C SER A 781 25.24 64.26 -11.99
N LEU A 782 24.76 63.32 -11.17
CA LEU A 782 24.96 63.34 -9.71
C LEU A 782 26.44 63.13 -9.33
N SER A 783 27.08 62.09 -9.88
CA SER A 783 28.50 61.80 -9.63
C SER A 783 29.41 62.91 -10.17
N TYR A 784 29.12 63.46 -11.36
CA TYR A 784 29.86 64.64 -11.88
C TYR A 784 29.77 65.83 -10.92
N PHE A 785 28.56 66.18 -10.49
CA PHE A 785 28.33 67.32 -9.62
C PHE A 785 29.11 67.20 -8.30
N VAL A 786 29.06 66.03 -7.65
CA VAL A 786 29.77 65.79 -6.37
C VAL A 786 31.29 65.76 -6.55
N ILE A 787 31.82 65.18 -7.63
CA ILE A 787 33.27 65.21 -7.91
C ILE A 787 33.76 66.65 -8.12
N THR A 788 32.94 67.53 -8.71
CA THR A 788 33.33 68.93 -8.98
C THR A 788 33.23 69.87 -7.78
N PHE A 789 32.53 69.49 -6.71
CA PHE A 789 32.42 70.26 -5.48
C PHE A 789 32.90 69.42 -4.28
N PRO A 790 34.20 69.49 -3.90
CA PRO A 790 34.70 68.77 -2.74
C PRO A 790 34.11 69.32 -1.43
N ALA A 791 33.83 68.45 -0.46
CA ALA A 791 33.30 68.85 0.84
C ALA A 791 34.33 69.65 1.66
N CYS A 792 33.89 70.76 2.26
CA CYS A 792 34.74 71.59 3.11
C CYS A 792 34.93 70.97 4.50
N ASN A 793 36.18 70.83 4.95
CA ASN A 793 36.50 70.37 6.30
C ASN A 793 36.12 71.44 7.34
N HIS A 794 35.11 71.15 8.18
CA HIS A 794 34.66 72.01 9.29
C HIS A 794 35.23 71.57 10.66
N HIS A 795 36.48 71.08 10.69
CA HIS A 795 37.19 70.75 11.92
C HIS A 795 38.46 71.58 12.06
N ASP A 796 38.30 72.78 12.62
CA ASP A 796 39.38 73.56 13.26
C ASP A 796 38.79 74.56 14.27
N SER A 797 37.97 74.05 15.21
CA SER A 797 37.22 74.92 16.13
C SER A 797 36.95 74.35 17.54
N THR A 798 37.84 73.52 18.11
CA THR A 798 38.02 73.36 19.58
C THR A 798 39.28 72.56 19.93
N LEU A 799 40.39 73.23 20.22
CA LEU A 799 41.37 72.79 21.23
C LEU A 799 42.28 73.98 21.63
N THR A 800 42.91 73.92 22.81
CA THR A 800 43.24 75.13 23.58
C THR A 800 44.73 75.38 23.83
N LEU A 801 45.10 76.67 23.71
CA LEU A 801 46.16 77.35 24.47
C LEU A 801 47.62 76.83 24.35
N THR A 802 48.45 77.60 23.65
CA THR A 802 49.69 78.15 24.27
C THR A 802 50.25 79.39 23.55
N LEU A 803 50.37 80.49 24.31
CA LEU A 803 51.34 81.60 24.19
C LEU A 803 51.43 82.51 22.92
N THR A 804 50.93 83.74 23.11
CA THR A 804 51.59 85.06 22.88
C THR A 804 51.35 85.93 21.61
N LYS A 805 50.68 87.09 21.87
CA LYS A 805 51.01 88.48 21.46
C LYS A 805 50.82 88.95 19.98
N THR A 806 49.63 89.54 19.73
CA THR A 806 49.38 90.96 19.28
C THR A 806 50.18 91.62 18.11
N PRO A 807 49.59 92.58 17.35
CA PRO A 807 48.16 92.86 17.08
C PRO A 807 47.83 93.30 15.61
N LEU A 808 46.55 93.64 15.35
CA LEU A 808 46.04 94.58 14.32
C LEU A 808 46.37 94.33 12.82
N HIS A 809 45.38 93.82 12.08
CA HIS A 809 44.61 94.62 11.10
C HIS A 809 43.26 93.95 10.80
N THR A 810 42.31 94.66 10.19
CA THR A 810 40.89 94.27 10.09
C THR A 810 40.39 93.99 8.67
N CYS A 811 39.35 93.15 8.59
CA CYS A 811 38.46 92.89 7.44
C CYS A 811 39.03 92.06 6.26
N PRO A 812 38.18 91.33 5.49
CA PRO A 812 36.90 90.71 5.87
C PRO A 812 36.72 89.25 5.35
N ASN A 813 35.65 88.60 5.84
CA ASN A 813 34.90 87.50 5.21
C ASN A 813 35.68 86.46 4.39
N GLN A 814 35.95 85.29 4.99
CA GLN A 814 36.26 84.07 4.21
C GLN A 814 35.10 83.75 3.27
N HIS A 815 35.39 83.62 1.98
CA HIS A 815 34.36 83.49 0.95
C HIS A 815 33.69 82.10 0.97
N PHE A 816 32.40 82.08 1.31
CA PHE A 816 31.49 81.14 0.67
C PHE A 816 31.50 81.45 -0.83
N VAL A 817 32.05 80.54 -1.65
CA VAL A 817 32.05 80.70 -3.10
C VAL A 817 30.62 80.48 -3.58
N SER A 818 29.88 81.58 -3.77
CA SER A 818 28.49 81.52 -4.23
C SER A 818 28.38 80.67 -5.50
N PHE A 819 27.40 79.78 -5.53
CA PHE A 819 27.17 78.85 -6.63
C PHE A 819 26.97 79.61 -7.95
N ARG A 820 26.37 80.81 -7.87
CA ARG A 820 26.20 81.75 -9.00
C ARG A 820 27.49 82.32 -9.59
N GLN A 821 28.62 82.33 -8.87
CA GLN A 821 29.89 82.87 -9.35
C GLN A 821 30.84 81.80 -9.92
N SER A 822 30.68 80.53 -9.55
CA SER A 822 31.51 79.42 -10.01
C SER A 822 30.84 78.49 -11.02
N ALA A 823 29.50 78.52 -11.16
CA ALA A 823 28.78 77.59 -12.01
C ALA A 823 28.99 77.83 -13.52
N THR A 824 29.83 77.00 -14.12
CA THR A 824 29.80 76.70 -15.56
C THR A 824 28.44 76.14 -16.00
N LEU A 825 28.08 76.32 -17.29
CA LEU A 825 26.81 75.84 -17.87
C LEU A 825 26.52 74.34 -17.56
N PRO A 826 27.48 73.40 -17.66
CA PRO A 826 27.28 72.01 -17.24
C PRO A 826 26.73 71.81 -15.82
N HIS A 827 27.18 72.56 -14.81
CA HIS A 827 26.66 72.38 -13.45
C HIS A 827 25.20 72.80 -13.33
N MET A 828 24.82 73.88 -14.02
CA MET A 828 23.43 74.35 -14.08
C MET A 828 22.52 73.33 -14.78
N PHE A 829 22.95 72.74 -15.89
CA PHE A 829 22.19 71.66 -16.52
C PHE A 829 22.09 70.40 -15.64
N CYS A 830 23.17 70.01 -14.97
CA CYS A 830 23.16 68.84 -14.08
C CYS A 830 22.22 69.03 -12.88
N ILE A 831 22.28 70.16 -12.16
CA ILE A 831 21.41 70.37 -10.99
C ILE A 831 19.92 70.47 -11.37
N TRP A 832 19.59 71.14 -12.48
CA TRP A 832 18.21 71.19 -12.98
C TRP A 832 17.71 69.82 -13.43
N TYR A 833 18.55 69.01 -14.08
CA TYR A 833 18.18 67.64 -14.46
C TYR A 833 17.99 66.73 -13.24
N ILE A 834 18.88 66.80 -12.24
CA ILE A 834 18.77 66.06 -10.96
C ILE A 834 17.44 66.38 -10.28
N ILE A 835 17.10 67.67 -10.14
CA ILE A 835 15.88 68.10 -9.45
C ILE A 835 14.61 67.72 -10.25
N LEU A 836 14.63 67.88 -11.57
CA LEU A 836 13.53 67.44 -12.44
C LEU A 836 13.32 65.92 -12.37
N TYR A 837 14.40 65.14 -12.37
CA TYR A 837 14.36 63.69 -12.26
C TYR A 837 13.80 63.23 -10.91
N CYS A 838 14.28 63.80 -9.79
CA CYS A 838 13.75 63.51 -8.47
C CYS A 838 12.27 63.90 -8.35
N PHE A 839 11.86 65.06 -8.86
CA PHE A 839 10.46 65.51 -8.82
C PHE A 839 9.52 64.58 -9.60
N LEU A 840 9.89 64.19 -10.82
CA LEU A 840 9.08 63.29 -11.64
C LEU A 840 8.93 61.90 -11.00
N ASN A 841 10.01 61.34 -10.45
CA ASN A 841 9.95 60.02 -9.81
C ASN A 841 9.23 60.05 -8.45
N PHE A 842 9.31 61.15 -7.68
CA PHE A 842 8.50 61.36 -6.47
C PHE A 842 6.99 61.35 -6.80
N VAL A 843 6.59 62.00 -7.90
CA VAL A 843 5.20 61.96 -8.39
C VAL A 843 4.80 60.56 -8.86
N LEU A 844 5.68 59.83 -9.54
CA LEU A 844 5.41 58.45 -9.96
C LEU A 844 5.26 57.49 -8.76
N GLU A 845 6.11 57.59 -7.74
CA GLU A 845 6.04 56.72 -6.56
C GLU A 845 4.85 57.04 -5.64
N THR A 846 4.45 58.31 -5.50
CA THR A 846 3.18 58.64 -4.81
C THR A 846 1.96 58.08 -5.56
N VAL A 847 2.00 58.04 -6.90
CA VAL A 847 0.97 57.39 -7.73
C VAL A 847 1.02 55.86 -7.63
N GLN A 848 2.20 55.25 -7.47
CA GLN A 848 2.34 53.80 -7.29
C GLN A 848 1.87 53.36 -5.89
N PHE A 849 2.26 54.07 -4.83
CA PHE A 849 1.71 53.88 -3.48
C PHE A 849 0.17 53.97 -3.46
N ALA A 850 -0.42 54.93 -4.19
CA ALA A 850 -1.88 55.05 -4.33
C ALA A 850 -2.56 53.90 -5.11
N GLN A 851 -1.80 53.04 -5.80
CA GLN A 851 -2.30 51.85 -6.51
C GLN A 851 -2.06 50.54 -5.74
N GLU A 852 -0.92 50.44 -5.05
CA GLU A 852 -0.43 49.22 -4.39
C GLU A 852 -0.68 49.22 -2.87
N GLY A 853 -1.01 50.38 -2.28
CA GLY A 853 -1.49 50.50 -0.91
C GLY A 853 -0.46 50.05 0.13
N TRP A 854 -0.85 49.13 1.02
CA TRP A 854 0.06 48.59 2.05
C TRP A 854 1.05 47.54 1.51
N GLU A 855 0.77 46.88 0.38
CA GLU A 855 1.70 45.91 -0.22
C GLU A 855 2.99 46.61 -0.69
N TYR A 856 2.87 47.87 -1.12
CA TYR A 856 3.97 48.76 -1.49
C TYR A 856 5.10 48.85 -0.44
N PHE A 857 4.75 48.79 0.85
CA PHE A 857 5.69 48.89 1.97
C PHE A 857 6.36 47.55 2.33
N SER A 858 6.10 46.46 1.59
CA SER A 858 6.78 45.18 1.76
C SER A 858 8.10 45.08 0.97
N ASP A 859 8.29 45.91 -0.06
CA ASP A 859 9.45 45.81 -0.97
C ASP A 859 10.58 46.77 -0.59
N MET A 860 11.76 46.20 -0.33
CA MET A 860 12.97 46.95 0.04
C MET A 860 13.46 47.91 -1.06
N GLU A 861 13.20 47.60 -2.33
CA GLU A 861 13.55 48.47 -3.47
C GLU A 861 12.89 49.86 -3.34
N ASN A 862 11.65 49.92 -2.84
CA ASN A 862 10.89 51.16 -2.71
C ASN A 862 11.49 52.07 -1.63
N TYR A 863 11.87 51.52 -0.46
CA TYR A 863 12.52 52.30 0.60
C TYR A 863 13.87 52.91 0.17
N ILE A 864 14.66 52.17 -0.61
CA ILE A 864 15.95 52.65 -1.13
C ILE A 864 15.72 53.80 -2.14
N GLN A 865 14.68 53.71 -2.98
CA GLN A 865 14.30 54.80 -3.89
C GLN A 865 13.79 56.04 -3.14
N TRP A 866 12.92 55.89 -2.13
CA TRP A 866 12.50 57.02 -1.29
C TRP A 866 13.68 57.68 -0.57
N SER A 867 14.60 56.88 -0.02
CA SER A 867 15.84 57.36 0.61
C SER A 867 16.72 58.12 -0.39
N LEU A 868 16.89 57.59 -1.61
CA LEU A 868 17.59 58.27 -2.72
C LEU A 868 16.98 59.64 -3.04
N TYR A 869 15.67 59.70 -3.31
CA TYR A 869 15.04 60.95 -3.73
C TYR A 869 15.05 62.01 -2.61
N ILE A 870 14.78 61.63 -1.36
CA ILE A 870 14.82 62.56 -0.22
C ILE A 870 16.24 63.09 0.01
N SER A 871 17.25 62.20 0.04
CA SER A 871 18.63 62.60 0.31
C SER A 871 19.23 63.47 -0.80
N VAL A 872 18.95 63.16 -2.08
CA VAL A 872 19.37 63.99 -3.22
C VAL A 872 18.64 65.34 -3.25
N CYS A 873 17.36 65.41 -2.86
CA CYS A 873 16.68 66.69 -2.68
C CYS A 873 17.29 67.54 -1.56
N VAL A 874 17.60 66.96 -0.39
CA VAL A 874 18.26 67.68 0.72
C VAL A 874 19.69 68.13 0.35
N PHE A 875 20.39 67.37 -0.49
CA PHE A 875 21.69 67.76 -1.03
C PHE A 875 21.60 68.91 -2.06
N ALA A 876 20.63 68.86 -2.97
CA ALA A 876 20.49 69.82 -4.08
C ALA A 876 19.81 71.14 -3.70
N PHE A 877 18.87 71.13 -2.75
CA PHE A 877 18.06 72.30 -2.39
C PHE A 877 18.88 73.53 -1.94
N PRO A 878 19.92 73.42 -1.08
CA PRO A 878 20.66 74.60 -0.60
C PRO A 878 21.41 75.35 -1.71
N PHE A 879 21.85 74.64 -2.77
CA PHE A 879 22.51 75.24 -3.94
C PHE A 879 21.58 76.14 -4.78
N LEU A 880 20.25 75.92 -4.75
CA LEU A 880 19.30 76.82 -5.42
C LEU A 880 19.21 78.20 -4.75
N PHE A 881 19.46 78.25 -3.44
CA PHE A 881 19.24 79.42 -2.59
C PHE A 881 20.53 80.04 -2.04
N ASP A 882 21.70 79.57 -2.48
CA ASP A 882 23.03 79.98 -1.98
C ASP A 882 23.15 79.87 -0.43
N GLN A 883 22.61 78.79 0.14
CA GLN A 883 22.70 78.47 1.57
C GLN A 883 23.59 77.25 1.83
N SER A 884 24.18 77.18 3.02
CA SER A 884 24.89 75.99 3.53
C SER A 884 24.10 75.32 4.66
N TRP A 885 23.88 74.01 4.55
CA TRP A 885 23.22 73.21 5.59
C TRP A 885 24.21 72.18 6.15
N HIS A 886 24.33 72.05 7.48
CA HIS A 886 25.31 71.16 8.11
C HIS A 886 25.23 69.69 7.65
N TYR A 887 24.03 69.18 7.36
CA TYR A 887 23.80 67.81 6.91
C TYR A 887 23.84 67.61 5.39
N GLN A 888 24.10 68.66 4.60
CA GLN A 888 24.04 68.62 3.13
C GLN A 888 24.96 67.54 2.54
N TRP A 889 26.22 67.50 2.96
CA TRP A 889 27.20 66.50 2.47
C TRP A 889 26.93 65.08 2.98
N VAL A 890 26.28 64.93 4.14
CA VAL A 890 25.85 63.64 4.68
C VAL A 890 24.66 63.09 3.89
N ALA A 891 23.71 63.96 3.50
CA ALA A 891 22.64 63.59 2.58
C ALA A 891 23.21 63.26 1.18
N GLY A 892 24.19 64.04 0.70
CA GLY A 892 24.88 63.78 -0.56
C GLY A 892 25.54 62.40 -0.63
N SER A 893 26.32 62.00 0.39
CA SER A 893 26.99 60.69 0.39
C SER A 893 26.01 59.51 0.44
N ILE A 894 24.94 59.61 1.24
CA ILE A 894 23.85 58.63 1.29
C ILE A 894 23.14 58.54 -0.08
N GLY A 895 22.86 59.69 -0.71
CA GLY A 895 22.21 59.76 -2.03
C GLY A 895 23.02 59.08 -3.14
N ILE A 896 24.34 59.31 -3.19
CA ILE A 896 25.22 58.66 -4.17
C ILE A 896 25.24 57.14 -3.96
N LEU A 897 25.40 56.68 -2.70
CA LEU A 897 25.41 55.25 -2.38
C LEU A 897 24.11 54.57 -2.83
N ASN A 898 22.96 55.18 -2.50
CA ASN A 898 21.66 54.68 -2.93
C ASN A 898 21.46 54.74 -4.45
N ALA A 899 22.10 55.67 -5.17
CA ALA A 899 22.05 55.74 -6.63
C ALA A 899 22.85 54.61 -7.30
N TYR A 900 24.00 54.22 -6.74
CA TYR A 900 24.74 53.05 -7.23
C TYR A 900 24.07 51.72 -6.85
N LEU A 901 23.42 51.65 -5.67
CA LEU A 901 22.57 50.49 -5.31
C LEU A 901 21.33 50.40 -6.23
N GLY A 902 20.67 51.50 -6.55
CA GLY A 902 19.55 51.54 -7.50
C GLY A 902 19.94 51.08 -8.91
N LEU A 903 21.15 51.40 -9.38
CA LEU A 903 21.68 50.84 -10.62
C LEU A 903 21.82 49.30 -10.55
N LEU A 904 22.24 48.75 -9.41
CA LEU A 904 22.37 47.31 -9.22
C LEU A 904 21.00 46.60 -9.28
N PHE A 905 19.94 47.16 -8.68
CA PHE A 905 18.58 46.63 -8.80
C PHE A 905 18.06 46.64 -10.26
N LEU A 906 18.34 47.71 -11.01
CA LEU A 906 18.02 47.76 -12.45
C LEU A 906 18.75 46.65 -13.22
N LEU A 907 20.07 46.49 -13.01
CA LEU A 907 20.86 45.42 -13.61
C LEU A 907 20.33 44.00 -13.28
N GLY A 908 19.58 43.87 -12.18
CA GLY A 908 18.78 42.70 -11.80
C GLY A 908 17.83 42.15 -12.87
N ARG A 909 17.50 42.93 -13.91
CA ARG A 909 16.56 42.54 -14.99
C ARG A 909 17.24 42.00 -16.25
N PHE A 910 18.57 41.97 -16.34
CA PHE A 910 19.30 41.41 -17.50
C PHE A 910 19.62 39.91 -17.34
N ASP A 911 19.59 39.15 -18.44
CA ASP A 911 19.85 37.70 -18.42
C ASP A 911 21.25 37.32 -17.90
N ILE A 912 22.27 38.13 -18.19
CA ILE A 912 23.68 37.87 -17.81
C ILE A 912 23.97 38.30 -16.37
N TYR A 913 23.51 39.49 -15.97
CA TYR A 913 23.87 40.10 -14.68
C TYR A 913 22.84 39.86 -13.57
N GLY A 914 21.56 39.64 -13.94
CA GLY A 914 20.46 39.56 -13.00
C GLY A 914 20.54 38.36 -12.05
N ILE A 915 21.09 37.23 -12.51
CA ILE A 915 21.31 36.05 -11.65
C ILE A 915 22.24 36.40 -10.48
N TYR A 916 23.33 37.15 -10.73
CA TYR A 916 24.26 37.58 -9.68
C TYR A 916 23.62 38.59 -8.71
N VAL A 917 22.75 39.48 -9.19
CA VAL A 917 21.99 40.41 -8.34
C VAL A 917 21.01 39.66 -7.44
N ILE A 918 20.26 38.69 -7.98
CA ILE A 918 19.33 37.87 -7.20
C ILE A 918 20.09 37.03 -6.16
N MET A 919 21.24 36.45 -6.54
CA MET A 919 22.12 35.73 -5.60
C MET A 919 22.62 36.63 -4.48
N PHE A 920 23.12 37.83 -4.81
CA PHE A 920 23.60 38.80 -3.83
C PHE A 920 22.50 39.19 -2.82
N LEU A 921 21.28 39.47 -3.29
CA LEU A 921 20.17 39.88 -2.43
C LEU A 921 19.66 38.75 -1.51
N GLU A 922 19.59 37.51 -2.01
CA GLU A 922 19.18 36.38 -1.16
C GLU A 922 20.28 36.02 -0.14
N ILE A 923 21.57 36.03 -0.54
CA ILE A 923 22.72 35.84 0.38
C ILE A 923 22.80 36.97 1.41
N PHE A 924 22.52 38.22 1.03
CA PHE A 924 22.46 39.35 1.97
C PHE A 924 21.31 39.17 2.98
N LYS A 925 20.17 38.63 2.54
CA LYS A 925 19.03 38.33 3.40
C LYS A 925 19.34 37.16 4.35
N THR A 926 19.97 36.08 3.92
CA THR A 926 20.36 34.98 4.82
C THR A 926 21.46 35.40 5.79
N LEU A 927 22.46 36.16 5.32
CA LEU A 927 23.45 36.85 6.17
C LEU A 927 22.78 37.70 7.27
N LEU A 928 21.77 38.52 6.93
CA LEU A 928 21.06 39.36 7.90
C LEU A 928 20.32 38.52 8.96
N HIS A 929 19.64 37.43 8.56
CA HIS A 929 18.94 36.55 9.50
C HIS A 929 19.93 35.83 10.44
N VAL A 930 21.05 35.35 9.91
CA VAL A 930 22.08 34.64 10.68
C VAL A 930 22.83 35.60 11.62
N LEU A 931 23.20 36.80 11.17
CA LEU A 931 23.75 37.84 12.03
C LEU A 931 22.76 38.29 13.11
N SER A 932 21.46 38.36 12.81
CA SER A 932 20.44 38.67 13.83
C SER A 932 20.40 37.60 14.92
N LEU A 933 20.51 36.31 14.57
CA LEU A 933 20.57 35.22 15.55
C LEU A 933 21.84 35.30 16.41
N PHE A 934 23.01 35.50 15.80
CA PHE A 934 24.29 35.53 16.49
C PHE A 934 24.66 36.89 17.12
N SER A 935 23.83 37.93 16.93
CA SER A 935 23.97 39.24 17.59
C SER A 935 24.05 39.13 19.12
N VAL A 936 23.34 38.15 19.70
CA VAL A 936 23.40 37.85 21.15
C VAL A 936 24.79 37.42 21.59
N LEU A 937 25.54 36.69 20.76
CA LEU A 937 26.94 36.34 21.05
C LEU A 937 27.86 37.55 20.89
N ILE A 938 27.64 38.40 19.87
CA ILE A 938 28.42 39.63 19.67
C ILE A 938 28.26 40.56 20.88
N VAL A 939 27.02 40.79 21.34
CA VAL A 939 26.73 41.59 22.54
C VAL A 939 27.26 40.91 23.81
N GLY A 940 27.13 39.59 23.94
CA GLY A 940 27.68 38.81 25.05
C GLY A 940 29.20 38.96 25.17
N PHE A 941 29.93 38.76 24.07
CA PHE A 941 31.38 38.93 24.04
C PHE A 941 31.79 40.40 24.28
N ALA A 942 31.12 41.37 23.66
CA ALA A 942 31.36 42.80 23.91
C ALA A 942 31.22 43.15 25.40
N LEU A 943 30.17 42.65 26.07
CA LEU A 943 29.97 42.83 27.50
C LEU A 943 31.03 42.09 28.35
N THR A 944 31.46 40.88 27.96
CA THR A 944 32.58 40.22 28.66
C THR A 944 33.87 41.04 28.53
N PHE A 945 34.16 41.61 27.36
CA PHE A 945 35.33 42.48 27.18
C PHE A 945 35.22 43.75 28.02
N CYS A 946 34.04 44.42 28.09
CA CYS A 946 33.80 45.55 29.00
C CYS A 946 34.17 45.24 30.47
N VAL A 947 33.84 44.03 30.94
CA VAL A 947 34.13 43.58 32.33
C VAL A 947 35.60 43.18 32.51
N ILE A 948 36.21 42.59 31.47
CA ILE A 948 37.54 41.97 31.53
C ILE A 948 38.69 42.99 31.43
N ARG A 949 38.52 44.07 30.68
CA ARG A 949 39.28 45.34 30.80
C ARG A 949 38.63 46.40 29.91
N PRO A 950 38.51 47.67 30.33
CA PRO A 950 38.16 48.74 29.40
C PRO A 950 39.21 48.81 28.27
N PHE A 951 38.75 48.74 27.02
CA PHE A 951 39.60 49.00 25.85
C PHE A 951 40.02 50.47 25.87
N ASN A 952 41.26 50.71 26.32
CA ASN A 952 41.81 52.01 26.72
C ASN A 952 41.15 52.59 27.99
N GLU A 953 41.96 53.26 28.81
CA GLU A 953 41.57 53.87 30.11
C GLU A 953 40.61 55.07 29.98
N GLN A 954 40.03 55.32 28.80
CA GLN A 954 39.22 56.49 28.46
C GLN A 954 37.75 56.15 28.12
N LEU A 955 37.37 54.87 28.01
CA LEU A 955 36.00 54.46 27.66
C LEU A 955 35.17 54.10 28.90
N ASN A 956 34.42 55.06 29.43
CA ASN A 956 33.47 54.84 30.53
C ASN A 956 32.23 54.02 30.06
N PRO A 957 31.95 52.84 30.65
CA PRO A 957 30.82 51.99 30.21
C PRO A 957 29.43 52.57 30.54
N SER A 958 29.36 53.63 31.34
CA SER A 958 28.13 54.38 31.63
C SER A 958 27.64 55.27 30.49
N ASN A 959 28.49 55.60 29.51
CA ASN A 959 28.10 56.39 28.34
C ASN A 959 27.63 55.46 27.21
N PRO A 960 26.40 55.63 26.66
CA PRO A 960 25.89 54.76 25.59
C PRO A 960 26.72 54.83 24.30
N GLN A 961 27.40 55.97 24.05
CA GLN A 961 28.33 56.13 22.93
C GLN A 961 29.57 55.23 23.05
N HIS A 962 30.12 55.04 24.26
CA HIS A 962 31.28 54.16 24.46
C HIS A 962 30.87 52.69 24.38
N LEU A 963 29.69 52.31 24.89
CA LEU A 963 29.12 50.97 24.69
C LEU A 963 28.96 50.64 23.20
N PHE A 964 28.45 51.58 22.39
CA PHE A 964 28.33 51.41 20.94
C PHE A 964 29.69 51.22 20.26
N ILE A 965 30.72 51.97 20.67
CA ILE A 965 32.10 51.81 20.15
C ILE A 965 32.67 50.42 20.48
N ILE A 966 32.40 49.88 21.67
CA ILE A 966 32.90 48.55 22.06
C ILE A 966 32.17 47.43 21.30
N ILE A 967 30.85 47.56 21.08
CA ILE A 967 30.10 46.65 20.21
C ILE A 967 30.64 46.72 18.77
N LEU A 968 30.92 47.93 18.25
CA LEU A 968 31.50 48.12 16.92
C LEU A 968 32.90 47.50 16.79
N LYS A 969 33.80 47.69 17.77
CA LYS A 969 35.13 47.05 17.79
C LYS A 969 35.01 45.51 17.92
N SER A 970 33.97 45.00 18.58
CA SER A 970 33.67 43.56 18.62
C SER A 970 33.21 43.01 17.26
N VAL A 971 32.46 43.80 16.49
CA VAL A 971 32.07 43.46 15.10
C VAL A 971 33.27 43.50 14.15
N THR A 972 34.20 44.46 14.27
CA THR A 972 35.43 44.43 13.46
C THR A 972 36.32 43.23 13.81
N MET A 973 36.41 42.87 15.09
CA MET A 973 37.14 41.67 15.53
C MET A 973 36.52 40.36 15.02
N MET A 974 35.20 40.30 14.80
CA MET A 974 34.54 39.14 14.19
C MET A 974 35.01 38.87 12.75
N LEU A 975 35.39 39.92 12.00
CA LEU A 975 35.91 39.81 10.62
C LEU A 975 37.35 39.25 10.56
N GLY A 976 37.97 38.95 11.70
CA GLY A 976 39.35 38.46 11.80
C GLY A 976 40.37 39.53 12.15
N GLU A 977 39.99 40.82 12.16
CA GLU A 977 40.82 41.93 12.64
C GLU A 977 40.86 41.96 14.18
N ILE A 978 41.44 40.90 14.78
CA ILE A 978 41.77 40.85 16.19
C ILE A 978 42.91 41.85 16.44
N GLY A 979 42.54 43.08 16.79
CA GLY A 979 43.46 44.15 17.16
C GLY A 979 44.24 43.80 18.42
N PHE A 980 45.33 43.05 18.25
CA PHE A 980 46.24 42.60 19.31
C PHE A 980 47.18 43.74 19.71
N ASP A 981 46.59 44.81 20.27
CA ASP A 981 47.28 46.00 20.76
C ASP A 981 48.44 45.58 21.70
N PRO A 982 49.66 46.16 21.61
CA PRO A 982 50.83 45.72 22.40
C PRO A 982 50.62 45.85 23.92
N SER A 983 49.65 46.66 24.35
CA SER A 983 49.15 46.78 25.72
C SER A 983 48.60 45.46 26.32
N TYR A 984 48.28 44.45 25.50
CA TYR A 984 48.01 43.08 25.96
C TYR A 984 49.25 42.36 26.50
N SER A 985 50.46 42.75 26.06
CA SER A 985 51.73 42.09 26.40
C SER A 985 52.56 42.85 27.44
N GLU A 986 52.43 44.17 27.53
CA GLU A 986 53.32 44.99 28.39
C GLU A 986 52.94 44.96 29.88
N ASN A 987 51.66 44.75 30.21
CA ASN A 987 51.14 44.81 31.59
C ASN A 987 50.86 43.42 32.21
N VAL A 988 51.87 42.54 32.21
CA VAL A 988 51.81 41.19 32.82
C VAL A 988 51.97 41.21 34.36
N ASN A 989 52.55 42.28 34.92
CA ASN A 989 53.01 42.29 36.31
C ASN A 989 51.94 42.63 37.37
N GLU A 990 50.75 43.10 36.98
CA GLU A 990 49.62 43.26 37.91
C GLU A 990 48.68 42.06 37.81
N GLN A 991 48.73 41.21 38.83
CA GLN A 991 48.01 39.94 38.84
C GLN A 991 46.53 40.13 39.19
N HIS A 992 45.66 39.54 38.35
CA HIS A 992 44.68 38.52 38.77
C HIS A 992 43.85 37.94 37.60
N PHE A 993 43.85 38.59 36.42
CA PHE A 993 42.96 38.23 35.31
C PHE A 993 43.63 37.67 34.03
N SER A 994 44.96 37.77 33.87
CA SER A 994 45.65 37.52 32.60
C SER A 994 45.32 36.19 31.90
N LEU A 995 45.24 35.08 32.63
CA LEU A 995 44.90 33.76 32.08
C LEU A 995 43.44 33.72 31.54
N THR A 996 42.50 34.26 32.30
CA THR A 996 41.08 34.35 31.92
C THR A 996 40.91 35.20 30.67
N ASN A 997 41.67 36.29 30.55
CA ASN A 997 41.62 37.20 29.41
C ASN A 997 42.11 36.50 28.13
N LEU A 998 43.23 35.76 28.20
CA LEU A 998 43.75 35.00 27.08
C LEU A 998 42.83 33.84 26.69
N LEU A 999 42.22 33.15 27.66
CA LEU A 999 41.26 32.08 27.40
C LEU A 999 39.98 32.62 26.73
N MET A 1000 39.42 33.74 27.20
CA MET A 1000 38.24 34.37 26.60
C MET A 1000 38.53 34.94 25.21
N LEU A 1001 39.73 35.49 24.98
CA LEU A 1001 40.17 35.96 23.67
C LEU A 1001 40.34 34.80 22.67
N LEU A 1002 40.90 33.67 23.12
CA LEU A 1002 41.02 32.44 22.32
C LEU A 1002 39.65 31.81 22.03
N LEU A 1003 38.74 31.79 23.01
CA LEU A 1003 37.36 31.35 22.83
C LEU A 1003 36.61 32.23 21.82
N PHE A 1004 36.77 33.56 21.90
CA PHE A 1004 36.25 34.49 20.92
C PHE A 1004 36.82 34.22 19.52
N ALA A 1005 38.15 34.08 19.39
CA ALA A 1005 38.82 33.83 18.11
C ALA A 1005 38.31 32.54 17.43
N ILE A 1006 38.05 31.49 18.21
CA ILE A 1006 37.49 30.23 17.71
C ILE A 1006 36.02 30.38 17.32
N ILE A 1007 35.18 30.98 18.16
CA ILE A 1007 33.72 30.98 17.92
C ILE A 1007 33.32 32.05 16.87
N MET A 1008 33.92 33.24 16.90
CA MET A 1008 33.56 34.36 16.02
C MET A 1008 34.32 34.31 14.67
N PRO A 1009 35.63 34.68 14.55
CA PRO A 1009 36.35 34.57 13.28
C PRO A 1009 36.42 33.19 12.62
N ILE A 1010 36.48 32.09 13.38
CA ILE A 1010 36.65 30.75 12.78
C ILE A 1010 35.32 30.04 12.57
N LEU A 1011 34.51 29.77 13.60
CA LEU A 1011 33.28 28.98 13.45
C LEU A 1011 32.17 29.77 12.76
N LEU A 1012 31.85 30.99 13.22
CA LEU A 1012 30.74 31.77 12.65
C LEU A 1012 31.01 32.21 11.20
N MET A 1013 32.23 32.66 10.86
CA MET A 1013 32.54 33.04 9.48
C MET A 1013 32.52 31.86 8.51
N ASN A 1014 33.06 30.69 8.88
CA ASN A 1014 32.99 29.50 8.03
C ASN A 1014 31.55 28.95 7.91
N LEU A 1015 30.73 29.09 8.96
CA LEU A 1015 29.30 28.77 8.89
C LEU A 1015 28.56 29.71 7.91
N LEU A 1016 28.82 31.02 7.97
CA LEU A 1016 28.24 32.00 7.05
C LEU A 1016 28.64 31.73 5.59
N VAL A 1017 29.91 31.40 5.34
CA VAL A 1017 30.39 31.00 4.00
C VAL A 1017 29.72 29.70 3.55
N GLY A 1018 29.59 28.70 4.42
CA GLY A 1018 28.93 27.43 4.12
C GLY A 1018 27.45 27.59 3.75
N LEU A 1019 26.72 28.44 4.49
CA LEU A 1019 25.32 28.75 4.20
C LEU A 1019 25.18 29.49 2.86
N ALA A 1020 26.01 30.51 2.61
CA ALA A 1020 25.99 31.26 1.35
C ALA A 1020 26.32 30.37 0.12
N ILE A 1021 27.18 29.36 0.28
CA ILE A 1021 27.46 28.36 -0.77
C ILE A 1021 26.23 27.45 -1.00
N GLY A 1022 25.52 27.05 0.06
CA GLY A 1022 24.27 26.30 -0.03
C GLY A 1022 23.17 27.06 -0.77
N ASP A 1023 22.92 28.31 -0.36
CA ASP A 1023 21.98 29.23 -1.02
C ASP A 1023 22.32 29.39 -2.51
N LEU A 1024 23.61 29.60 -2.83
CA LEU A 1024 24.11 29.74 -4.19
C LEU A 1024 23.82 28.52 -5.06
N MET A 1025 24.03 27.30 -4.56
CA MET A 1025 23.70 26.07 -5.30
C MET A 1025 22.20 25.93 -5.56
N GLN A 1026 21.36 26.19 -4.54
CA GLN A 1026 19.91 26.13 -4.68
C GLN A 1026 19.38 27.19 -5.67
N ILE A 1027 19.94 28.40 -5.65
CA ILE A 1027 19.57 29.46 -6.59
C ILE A 1027 20.02 29.10 -8.01
N GLN A 1028 21.23 28.58 -8.22
CA GLN A 1028 21.71 28.22 -9.55
C GLN A 1028 20.87 27.13 -10.22
N GLN A 1029 20.50 26.07 -9.49
CA GLN A 1029 19.61 25.01 -10.00
C GLN A 1029 18.24 25.56 -10.44
N ASN A 1030 17.73 26.60 -9.76
CA ASN A 1030 16.44 27.21 -10.06
C ASN A 1030 16.56 28.48 -10.93
N ALA A 1031 17.76 28.94 -11.30
CA ALA A 1031 17.99 30.27 -11.87
C ALA A 1031 17.30 30.45 -13.23
N HIS A 1032 17.36 29.44 -14.10
CA HIS A 1032 16.68 29.45 -15.40
C HIS A 1032 15.16 29.65 -15.27
N LEU A 1033 14.59 29.14 -14.18
CA LEU A 1033 13.16 29.05 -13.93
C LEU A 1033 12.65 30.28 -13.16
N LYS A 1034 13.41 30.76 -12.16
CA LYS A 1034 13.21 32.07 -11.50
C LYS A 1034 13.31 33.20 -12.54
N ARG A 1035 14.23 33.10 -13.52
CA ARG A 1035 14.33 34.00 -14.70
C ARG A 1035 13.03 34.03 -15.52
N LEU A 1036 12.56 32.88 -16.01
CA LEU A 1036 11.34 32.81 -16.82
C LEU A 1036 10.10 33.32 -16.05
N ALA A 1037 9.98 32.99 -14.76
CA ALA A 1037 8.91 33.51 -13.90
C ALA A 1037 8.98 35.03 -13.73
N MET A 1038 10.17 35.61 -13.53
CA MET A 1038 10.38 37.06 -13.46
C MET A 1038 10.09 37.76 -14.79
N GLN A 1039 10.41 37.14 -15.93
CA GLN A 1039 10.03 37.67 -17.26
C GLN A 1039 8.50 37.63 -17.45
N VAL A 1040 7.81 36.55 -17.07
CA VAL A 1040 6.33 36.47 -17.08
C VAL A 1040 5.72 37.59 -16.23
N GLN A 1041 6.17 37.75 -14.99
CA GLN A 1041 5.65 38.78 -14.08
C GLN A 1041 5.92 40.20 -14.59
N LEU A 1042 7.10 40.45 -15.19
CA LEU A 1042 7.42 41.73 -15.85
C LEU A 1042 6.46 42.00 -17.00
N HIS A 1043 6.23 41.03 -17.89
CA HIS A 1043 5.32 41.18 -19.03
C HIS A 1043 3.87 41.38 -18.59
N THR A 1044 3.40 40.65 -17.57
CA THR A 1044 2.08 40.85 -16.95
C THR A 1044 1.91 42.26 -16.38
N ASN A 1045 2.92 42.79 -15.66
CA ASN A 1045 2.86 44.13 -15.08
C ASN A 1045 2.98 45.25 -16.13
N LEU A 1046 3.76 45.06 -17.19
CA LEU A 1046 3.81 45.99 -18.32
C LEU A 1046 2.50 46.00 -19.12
N GLU A 1047 1.89 44.84 -19.40
CA GLU A 1047 0.62 44.77 -20.13
C GLU A 1047 -0.58 45.28 -19.32
N ARG A 1048 -0.49 45.31 -17.99
CA ARG A 1048 -1.43 46.05 -17.12
C ARG A 1048 -1.28 47.56 -17.23
N LYS A 1049 -0.05 48.08 -17.34
CA LYS A 1049 0.25 49.53 -17.42
C LYS A 1049 0.15 50.11 -18.86
N LEU A 1050 0.15 49.27 -19.91
CA LEU A 1050 0.07 49.69 -21.32
C LEU A 1050 -1.37 49.83 -21.85
N PRO A 1051 -1.66 50.82 -22.72
CA PRO A 1051 -2.99 50.98 -23.32
C PRO A 1051 -3.27 49.90 -24.37
N SER A 1052 -4.38 49.18 -24.22
CA SER A 1052 -4.67 47.96 -24.99
C SER A 1052 -4.68 48.10 -26.52
N LYS A 1053 -4.90 49.31 -27.07
CA LYS A 1053 -4.82 49.57 -28.53
C LYS A 1053 -3.39 49.42 -29.09
N LEU A 1054 -2.36 49.58 -28.25
CA LEU A 1054 -0.97 49.29 -28.62
C LEU A 1054 -0.67 47.79 -28.47
N VAL A 1055 -1.09 47.20 -27.35
CA VAL A 1055 -0.91 45.77 -27.06
C VAL A 1055 -1.51 44.89 -28.18
N GLN A 1056 -2.75 45.14 -28.58
CA GLN A 1056 -3.44 44.45 -29.68
C GLN A 1056 -2.82 44.69 -31.07
N ARG A 1057 -1.99 45.73 -31.24
CA ARG A 1057 -1.32 46.06 -32.51
C ARG A 1057 0.10 45.47 -32.60
N TRP A 1058 0.73 45.18 -31.47
CA TRP A 1058 2.10 44.67 -31.39
C TRP A 1058 2.17 43.14 -31.21
N ILE A 1059 1.20 42.55 -30.51
CA ILE A 1059 1.09 41.09 -30.42
C ILE A 1059 0.47 40.54 -31.70
N LYS A 1060 0.90 39.35 -32.09
CA LYS A 1060 0.34 38.56 -33.20
C LYS A 1060 0.12 37.14 -32.69
N ASP A 1061 -1.03 36.56 -33.00
CA ASP A 1061 -1.38 35.22 -32.53
C ASP A 1061 -0.57 34.12 -33.24
N LYS A 1062 0.00 34.41 -34.42
CA LYS A 1062 0.88 33.49 -35.16
C LYS A 1062 2.23 34.12 -35.47
N PHE A 1063 3.30 33.39 -35.18
CA PHE A 1063 4.67 33.82 -35.40
C PHE A 1063 5.44 32.79 -36.24
N VAL A 1064 6.22 33.29 -37.21
CA VAL A 1064 6.88 32.46 -38.22
C VAL A 1064 8.39 32.64 -38.13
N ILE A 1065 9.11 31.55 -37.84
CA ILE A 1065 10.57 31.53 -37.78
C ILE A 1065 11.11 30.75 -38.98
N TYR A 1066 11.73 31.47 -39.92
CA TYR A 1066 12.53 30.88 -40.99
C TYR A 1066 13.91 30.50 -40.45
N ILE A 1067 14.26 29.22 -40.49
CA ILE A 1067 15.52 28.72 -39.91
C ILE A 1067 16.69 28.95 -40.87
N ASN A 1068 16.47 28.77 -42.18
CA ASN A 1068 17.52 28.79 -43.20
C ASN A 1068 17.73 30.15 -43.90
N ARG A 1069 17.05 31.22 -43.46
CA ARG A 1069 17.24 32.59 -43.98
C ARG A 1069 18.12 33.41 -43.04
N GLY A 1070 19.36 33.68 -43.45
CA GLY A 1070 20.32 34.49 -42.67
C GLY A 1070 19.88 35.94 -42.48
N PHE A 1071 20.04 36.48 -41.26
CA PHE A 1071 19.71 37.87 -40.93
C PHE A 1071 20.68 38.87 -41.60
N CYS A 1072 20.17 39.73 -42.49
CA CYS A 1072 21.02 40.53 -43.40
C CYS A 1072 21.82 41.69 -42.77
N ASN A 1073 21.55 42.12 -41.52
CA ASN A 1073 22.15 43.32 -40.93
C ASN A 1073 23.13 42.99 -39.78
N ARG A 1074 24.45 43.03 -40.06
CA ARG A 1074 25.54 42.73 -39.10
C ARG A 1074 25.40 43.48 -37.77
N ILE A 1075 25.16 44.80 -37.81
CA ILE A 1075 24.98 45.63 -36.60
C ILE A 1075 23.83 45.07 -35.73
N THR A 1076 22.68 44.76 -36.35
CA THR A 1076 21.55 44.17 -35.61
C THR A 1076 21.82 42.76 -35.10
N SER A 1077 22.68 41.97 -35.74
CA SER A 1077 23.06 40.64 -35.23
C SER A 1077 24.02 40.71 -34.03
N ILE A 1078 24.91 41.70 -33.98
CA ILE A 1078 25.79 41.93 -32.82
C ILE A 1078 24.95 42.41 -31.63
N ILE A 1079 24.10 43.43 -31.86
CA ILE A 1079 23.18 43.96 -30.87
C ILE A 1079 22.22 42.86 -30.36
N LYS A 1080 21.65 42.02 -31.24
CA LYS A 1080 20.81 40.89 -30.82
C LYS A 1080 21.55 39.78 -30.06
N ARG A 1081 22.84 39.55 -30.32
CA ARG A 1081 23.69 38.62 -29.54
C ARG A 1081 24.04 39.13 -28.14
N TRP A 1082 24.04 40.44 -27.94
CA TRP A 1082 24.23 41.06 -26.62
C TRP A 1082 22.91 41.17 -25.82
N ILE A 1083 21.78 41.36 -26.51
CA ILE A 1083 20.45 41.53 -25.87
C ILE A 1083 19.82 40.20 -25.47
N ALA A 1084 20.11 39.12 -26.19
CA ALA A 1084 19.55 37.80 -25.93
C ALA A 1084 20.56 36.72 -26.30
N GLN A 1085 20.50 35.59 -25.59
CA GLN A 1085 21.13 34.36 -26.07
C GLN A 1085 20.66 34.08 -27.52
N PRO A 1086 21.54 33.54 -28.40
CA PRO A 1086 21.05 32.93 -29.62
C PRO A 1086 20.03 31.85 -29.26
N ILE A 1087 19.05 31.61 -30.14
CA ILE A 1087 18.46 30.28 -30.13
C ILE A 1087 19.57 29.44 -30.77
N ASP A 1088 20.20 28.55 -30.01
CA ASP A 1088 20.93 27.46 -30.61
C ASP A 1088 19.89 26.54 -31.25
N THR A 1089 19.63 26.81 -32.53
CA THR A 1089 18.69 26.02 -33.34
C THR A 1089 19.20 24.62 -33.63
N LYS A 1090 20.47 24.35 -33.28
CA LYS A 1090 20.98 23.00 -33.04
C LYS A 1090 20.24 22.36 -31.89
N ASP A 1091 20.29 22.93 -30.68
CA ASP A 1091 19.60 22.41 -29.49
C ASP A 1091 18.09 22.21 -29.72
N VAL A 1092 17.41 23.01 -30.56
CA VAL A 1092 15.99 22.76 -30.91
C VAL A 1092 15.79 21.51 -31.81
N LEU A 1093 16.79 21.13 -32.61
CA LEU A 1093 16.81 19.93 -33.45
C LEU A 1093 17.42 18.72 -32.73
N ASP A 1094 18.45 18.94 -31.93
CA ASP A 1094 19.23 17.93 -31.22
C ASP A 1094 18.67 17.64 -29.81
N ALA A 1095 17.84 18.50 -29.21
CA ALA A 1095 17.01 18.09 -28.06
C ALA A 1095 15.96 17.03 -28.43
N ASN A 1096 15.69 16.79 -29.72
CA ASN A 1096 14.94 15.61 -30.18
C ASN A 1096 15.83 14.35 -30.32
N ARG A 1097 17.10 14.41 -29.89
CA ARG A 1097 18.09 13.30 -29.93
C ARG A 1097 18.78 13.10 -28.59
N ASP A 1098 19.27 14.17 -27.96
CA ASP A 1098 20.05 14.10 -26.72
C ASP A 1098 19.15 14.10 -25.47
N SER A 1099 17.92 14.63 -25.55
CA SER A 1099 16.93 14.40 -24.49
C SER A 1099 16.37 12.98 -24.49
N SER A 1100 16.68 12.15 -25.50
CA SER A 1100 16.14 10.81 -25.62
C SER A 1100 16.69 9.89 -24.53
N SER A 1101 17.99 9.91 -24.22
CA SER A 1101 18.59 8.93 -23.29
C SER A 1101 17.91 8.87 -21.91
N GLU A 1102 17.75 10.00 -21.21
CA GLU A 1102 17.11 10.04 -19.89
C GLU A 1102 15.58 10.05 -19.97
N ASN A 1103 14.98 10.76 -20.93
CA ASN A 1103 13.51 10.79 -21.02
C ASN A 1103 12.95 9.49 -21.61
N GLU A 1104 13.63 8.79 -22.51
CA GLU A 1104 13.27 7.43 -22.92
C GLU A 1104 13.39 6.49 -21.73
N LEU A 1105 14.39 6.59 -20.86
CA LEU A 1105 14.45 5.77 -19.65
C LEU A 1105 13.25 6.02 -18.72
N PHE A 1106 12.91 7.29 -18.46
CA PHE A 1106 11.74 7.62 -17.63
C PHE A 1106 10.40 7.26 -18.31
N VAL A 1107 10.29 7.41 -19.63
CA VAL A 1107 9.10 7.04 -20.42
C VAL A 1107 8.98 5.53 -20.60
N GLU A 1108 10.09 4.80 -20.74
CA GLU A 1108 10.13 3.33 -20.68
C GLU A 1108 9.70 2.84 -19.31
N LEU A 1109 10.28 3.35 -18.22
CA LEU A 1109 9.86 3.01 -16.87
C LEU A 1109 8.39 3.35 -16.62
N TYR A 1110 7.87 4.45 -17.17
CA TYR A 1110 6.44 4.78 -17.11
C TYR A 1110 5.58 3.80 -17.93
N LYS A 1111 5.95 3.51 -19.18
CA LYS A 1111 5.28 2.53 -20.07
C LYS A 1111 5.29 1.11 -19.48
N GLN A 1112 6.40 0.70 -18.87
CA GLN A 1112 6.54 -0.58 -18.18
C GLN A 1112 5.68 -0.60 -16.92
N LYS A 1113 5.65 0.49 -16.15
CA LYS A 1113 4.81 0.62 -14.94
C LYS A 1113 3.31 0.68 -15.23
N THR A 1114 2.86 1.28 -16.35
CA THR A 1114 1.47 1.19 -16.80
C THR A 1114 1.14 -0.21 -17.30
N ARG A 1115 1.93 -0.77 -18.22
CA ARG A 1115 1.80 -2.17 -18.68
C ARG A 1115 1.75 -3.16 -17.50
N GLN A 1116 2.60 -3.00 -16.50
CA GLN A 1116 2.61 -3.85 -15.31
C GLN A 1116 1.32 -3.72 -14.49
N LYS A 1117 0.84 -2.50 -14.26
CA LYS A 1117 -0.46 -2.27 -13.58
C LYS A 1117 -1.62 -2.87 -14.35
N ASP A 1118 -1.64 -2.78 -15.67
CA ASP A 1118 -2.75 -3.29 -16.48
C ASP A 1118 -2.68 -4.81 -16.66
N MET A 1119 -1.49 -5.40 -16.78
CA MET A 1119 -1.29 -6.85 -16.63
C MET A 1119 -1.73 -7.34 -15.24
N GLN A 1120 -1.42 -6.61 -14.17
CA GLN A 1120 -1.86 -6.96 -12.82
C GLN A 1120 -3.38 -6.89 -12.68
N ARG A 1121 -4.03 -5.81 -13.15
CA ARG A 1121 -5.50 -5.68 -13.22
C ARG A 1121 -6.15 -6.79 -14.04
N GLN A 1122 -5.53 -7.20 -15.16
CA GLN A 1122 -6.00 -8.33 -15.97
C GLN A 1122 -5.80 -9.66 -15.23
N LEU A 1123 -4.68 -9.88 -14.54
CA LEU A 1123 -4.44 -11.06 -13.69
C LEU A 1123 -5.42 -11.12 -12.51
N ASP A 1124 -5.78 -10.00 -11.88
CA ASP A 1124 -6.79 -9.96 -10.82
C ASP A 1124 -8.19 -10.34 -11.37
N LYS A 1125 -8.54 -9.85 -12.57
CA LYS A 1125 -9.78 -10.25 -13.27
C LYS A 1125 -9.74 -11.73 -13.71
N ILE A 1126 -8.62 -12.22 -14.23
CA ILE A 1126 -8.45 -13.60 -14.68
C ILE A 1126 -8.43 -14.57 -13.49
N THR A 1127 -7.79 -14.24 -12.37
CA THR A 1127 -7.76 -15.08 -11.17
C THR A 1127 -9.10 -15.09 -10.43
N THR A 1128 -9.85 -13.99 -10.43
CA THR A 1128 -11.24 -13.98 -9.92
C THR A 1128 -12.18 -14.79 -10.84
N LEU A 1129 -12.04 -14.69 -12.16
CA LEU A 1129 -12.75 -15.55 -13.12
C LEU A 1129 -12.36 -17.04 -12.98
N LEU A 1130 -11.07 -17.36 -12.83
CA LEU A 1130 -10.61 -18.74 -12.60
C LEU A 1130 -11.12 -19.28 -11.26
N ARG A 1131 -11.16 -18.48 -10.20
CA ARG A 1131 -11.82 -18.86 -8.93
C ARG A 1131 -13.30 -19.13 -9.12
N LEU A 1132 -14.02 -18.31 -9.90
CA LEU A 1132 -15.43 -18.56 -10.23
C LEU A 1132 -15.62 -19.81 -11.10
N ILE A 1133 -14.73 -20.07 -12.06
CA ILE A 1133 -14.74 -21.29 -12.89
C ILE A 1133 -14.49 -22.52 -12.03
N VAL A 1134 -13.45 -22.54 -11.19
CA VAL A 1134 -13.17 -23.66 -10.27
C VAL A 1134 -14.27 -23.84 -9.22
N GLN A 1135 -14.95 -22.77 -8.81
CA GLN A 1135 -16.14 -22.81 -7.93
C GLN A 1135 -17.42 -23.32 -8.65
N LYS A 1136 -17.43 -23.38 -9.99
CA LYS A 1136 -18.59 -23.78 -10.81
C LYS A 1136 -18.28 -24.89 -11.83
N MET A 1137 -17.14 -25.57 -11.69
CA MET A 1137 -16.74 -26.70 -12.53
C MET A 1137 -17.22 -28.01 -11.92
N GLU A 1138 -18.01 -28.77 -12.68
CA GLU A 1138 -18.49 -30.09 -12.28
C GLU A 1138 -17.38 -31.13 -12.47
N ILE A 1139 -16.69 -31.48 -11.38
CA ILE A 1139 -15.66 -32.54 -11.37
C ILE A 1139 -16.35 -33.89 -11.15
N ASN A 1140 -17.05 -34.36 -12.18
CA ASN A 1140 -17.84 -35.60 -12.11
C ASN A 1140 -16.99 -36.87 -12.28
N THR A 1141 -15.73 -36.76 -12.71
CA THR A 1141 -14.88 -37.91 -13.11
C THR A 1141 -13.78 -38.28 -12.11
N GLU A 1142 -13.58 -37.54 -11.02
CA GLU A 1142 -12.57 -37.84 -9.98
C GLU A 1142 -13.18 -38.45 -8.70
N ILE A 1143 -14.47 -38.81 -8.71
CA ILE A 1143 -15.22 -39.28 -7.54
C ILE A 1143 -15.59 -40.78 -7.65
N GLU A 1144 -15.56 -41.37 -8.85
CA GLU A 1144 -15.99 -42.76 -9.10
C GLU A 1144 -14.84 -43.67 -9.57
N LEU A 1145 -13.94 -44.03 -8.64
CA LEU A 1145 -13.03 -45.18 -8.75
C LEU A 1145 -12.87 -45.85 -7.37
N ASP A 1146 -13.93 -46.51 -6.89
CA ASP A 1146 -13.92 -47.29 -5.63
C ASP A 1146 -14.77 -48.58 -5.77
N ASP A 1147 -14.85 -49.15 -7.00
CA ASP A 1147 -15.66 -50.34 -7.30
C ASP A 1147 -14.85 -51.64 -7.09
N ARG A 1148 -14.97 -52.18 -5.86
CA ARG A 1148 -14.78 -53.59 -5.46
C ARG A 1148 -13.37 -54.21 -5.45
N SER A 1149 -12.97 -54.51 -4.22
CA SER A 1149 -12.46 -55.82 -3.76
C SER A 1149 -11.03 -56.27 -4.15
N LYS A 1150 -10.32 -56.84 -3.16
CA LYS A 1150 -8.96 -57.42 -3.23
C LYS A 1150 -7.81 -56.42 -3.44
N CYS A 1151 -7.46 -55.70 -2.38
CA CYS A 1151 -6.10 -55.19 -2.18
C CYS A 1151 -5.59 -55.58 -0.78
N ASP A 1152 -4.71 -56.58 -0.72
CA ASP A 1152 -4.01 -56.96 0.52
C ASP A 1152 -2.83 -56.00 0.79
N GLN A 1153 -3.12 -54.76 1.20
CA GLN A 1153 -2.10 -53.83 1.73
C GLN A 1153 -2.71 -52.66 2.55
N PRO A 1154 -2.32 -52.47 3.83
CA PRO A 1154 -2.98 -51.51 4.73
C PRO A 1154 -2.59 -50.04 4.53
N LYS A 1155 -1.75 -49.68 3.55
CA LYS A 1155 -1.21 -48.32 3.39
C LYS A 1155 -2.10 -47.38 2.57
N GLU A 1156 -2.89 -47.89 1.63
CA GLU A 1156 -3.63 -47.04 0.68
C GLU A 1156 -4.93 -46.45 1.28
N CYS A 1157 -5.60 -47.20 2.15
CA CYS A 1157 -6.79 -46.74 2.89
C CYS A 1157 -6.56 -45.41 3.65
N MET A 1158 -5.34 -45.21 4.17
CA MET A 1158 -4.98 -43.99 4.91
C MET A 1158 -4.92 -42.74 4.03
N ASN A 1159 -4.61 -42.89 2.73
CA ASN A 1159 -4.61 -41.76 1.78
C ASN A 1159 -6.04 -41.41 1.33
N ILE A 1160 -6.93 -42.39 1.19
CA ILE A 1160 -8.35 -42.16 0.88
C ILE A 1160 -9.05 -41.44 2.05
N GLN A 1161 -8.75 -41.80 3.31
CA GLN A 1161 -9.23 -41.04 4.48
C GLN A 1161 -8.70 -39.59 4.50
N LYS A 1162 -7.43 -39.36 4.16
CA LYS A 1162 -6.86 -37.99 4.06
C LYS A 1162 -7.51 -37.18 2.93
N LEU A 1163 -7.84 -37.79 1.79
CA LEU A 1163 -8.64 -37.14 0.75
C LEU A 1163 -10.06 -36.79 1.24
N ARG A 1164 -10.74 -37.70 1.93
CA ARG A 1164 -12.07 -37.43 2.54
C ARG A 1164 -12.01 -36.29 3.58
N GLN A 1165 -10.92 -36.16 4.33
CA GLN A 1165 -10.70 -35.00 5.21
C GLN A 1165 -10.45 -33.71 4.41
N ALA A 1166 -9.64 -33.73 3.35
CA ALA A 1166 -9.40 -32.57 2.48
C ALA A 1166 -10.69 -32.08 1.78
N ILE A 1167 -11.54 -33.00 1.31
CA ILE A 1167 -12.86 -32.70 0.74
C ILE A 1167 -13.79 -32.06 1.80
N ASN A 1168 -13.80 -32.59 3.04
CA ASN A 1168 -14.52 -31.97 4.15
C ASN A 1168 -13.99 -30.57 4.51
N VAL A 1169 -12.69 -30.31 4.39
CA VAL A 1169 -12.12 -28.96 4.56
C VAL A 1169 -12.53 -28.03 3.42
N LYS A 1170 -12.58 -28.51 2.17
CA LYS A 1170 -13.13 -27.78 1.01
C LYS A 1170 -14.60 -27.37 1.27
N ASN A 1171 -15.39 -28.26 1.86
CA ASN A 1171 -16.78 -28.01 2.29
C ASN A 1171 -16.92 -27.18 3.58
N ARG A 1172 -15.86 -26.99 4.38
CA ARG A 1172 -15.82 -25.99 5.47
C ARG A 1172 -15.53 -24.57 4.95
N PHE A 1173 -14.73 -24.44 3.89
CA PHE A 1173 -14.45 -23.12 3.29
C PHE A 1173 -15.65 -22.49 2.58
N SER A 1174 -16.55 -23.29 1.97
CA SER A 1174 -17.83 -22.78 1.44
C SER A 1174 -18.74 -22.25 2.56
N ARG A 1175 -18.86 -22.99 3.67
CA ARG A 1175 -19.63 -22.60 4.87
C ARG A 1175 -19.11 -21.33 5.57
N LEU A 1176 -17.81 -21.03 5.48
CA LEU A 1176 -17.22 -19.80 6.02
C LEU A 1176 -17.46 -18.57 5.15
N ARG A 1177 -17.60 -18.73 3.82
CA ARG A 1177 -17.83 -17.59 2.92
C ARG A 1177 -19.25 -17.04 3.07
N SER A 1178 -20.24 -17.92 3.24
CA SER A 1178 -21.62 -17.57 3.60
C SER A 1178 -21.78 -16.94 5.00
N PHE A 1179 -20.72 -16.91 5.81
CA PHE A 1179 -20.69 -16.24 7.12
C PHE A 1179 -20.09 -14.82 7.09
N ALA A 1180 -19.46 -14.44 5.96
CA ALA A 1180 -18.89 -13.10 5.78
C ALA A 1180 -19.91 -12.15 5.13
N ASP A 1181 -20.69 -12.66 4.17
CA ASP A 1181 -21.72 -11.89 3.45
C ASP A 1181 -22.97 -11.61 4.32
N THR A 1182 -23.04 -12.15 5.54
CA THR A 1182 -24.11 -11.89 6.54
C THR A 1182 -23.77 -10.78 7.55
N HIS A 1183 -22.61 -10.13 7.42
CA HIS A 1183 -22.23 -8.95 8.23
C HIS A 1183 -21.58 -7.85 7.38
N ASN A 1184 -22.41 -7.20 6.56
CA ASN A 1184 -22.27 -5.82 6.09
C ASN A 1184 -23.67 -5.19 6.01
#